data_AF-A0A8H2XEB6-F1
#
_entry.id   AF-A0A8H2XEB6-F1
#
_cell.length_a   1.000
_cell.length_b   1.000
_cell.length_c   1.000
_cell.angle_alpha   90.00
_cell.angle_beta   90.00
_cell.angle_gamma   90.00
#
_symmetry.space_group_name_H-M   'P 1'
#
loop_
_entity.id
_entity.type
_entity.pdbx_description
1 polymer ?
#
loop_
_entity_poly.entity_id
_entity_poly.type
_entity_poly.pdbx_seq_one_letter_code
_entity_poly.pdbx_strand_id
1 'polypeptide(L)'
;MARPSSDTLSRLQKAINLIPLIDNHAHNVFQTYDPSEKYPRESLVSEATGGALNDSIHSLPHLRMRKQLARFLGLPADASWHTIQTRARSRNYETFCRDLIKVAGIQIILFDDGIVNEFCHPISWHDRLTPYPNKRVVRIETLFESIVAAVGPQAAFDDFIHAIKGFVDDQEVVGFKSIAAYRSGLDIQPSNMETGSATSNAPIKFVEQNMQQATDSIPPFRVEHPVVVKWLLNTTLSIISGRGKPIQFHTGLGDNDIDLIKSDASHLQPLIKANPNVPFVLLHSGYPYARQAGYLATVYSNVYLDFGLAIPLLSGSGQRDLVHQLMEICPTNKLLWSSDAAYHPERFYLGALQSRQALAEVLAEYTDRQEIQFEEALEIAKRLFFENSNKLYKLGVKYTELDHATPPDSATPPEHTATTEVEKLTRIPNNLDLKGSISFIKSQGIKFIRLTWVDYVNMIRYRVIPIAHFASVSGNNFISGFAGSSLQRIAESGPGVVRVGLSLGVQDSMPAGGVVSGDVELKADYSSMWKAPFAPGHAYMMGRFFEKEHSQRGAGESDICPRTILHKIIQRAERELDARFLVGFETEFILLDHSNSPIRTGPWSSSQKLQCGPAADCVHEIAQCIIDAGIKLEMYHAESARGQYEVVTGPLPPLQAADALVSTREIIYNAARKYGYRATLSPRLYSNQSGTACHAHISVQSPRSNTPSNHPDIPSLPSDLASLMAGLLENLVSVCAFTLPVDACYSRVMDGVWSGGSWVCWGRENKEAPLRLCGSGKGFNIEIKSFDGTANPYLGLAAVLGAGVAGLSAKKVLEMRNCVAVAASLTEQQRNDMHITARMPTQSPVLEPGLGLNMDFIRTWLPESAWEVFKSVREDERNNLKSLKQNKEHSDLSWKELSAIVCQEHY
;
A
#
# COMPACT_ATOMS: atom_id res chain seq x y z
N MET A 1 14.91 4.56 -5.48
CA MET A 1 13.97 5.54 -4.91
C MET A 1 13.15 4.84 -3.85
N ALA A 2 13.14 5.36 -2.62
CA ALA A 2 12.34 4.83 -1.53
C ALA A 2 10.85 5.02 -1.87
N ARG A 3 9.97 4.07 -1.53
CA ARG A 3 8.53 4.27 -1.73
C ARG A 3 8.03 5.30 -0.73
N PRO A 4 7.20 6.27 -1.13
CA PRO A 4 6.56 7.18 -0.19
C PRO A 4 5.70 6.41 0.83
N SER A 5 5.68 6.90 2.07
CA SER A 5 4.77 6.51 3.15
C SER A 5 3.33 6.50 2.63
N SER A 6 2.60 5.45 2.98
CA SER A 6 1.20 5.30 2.56
C SER A 6 0.28 6.39 3.11
N ASP A 7 0.63 7.00 4.27
CA ASP A 7 -0.13 8.12 4.86
C ASP A 7 0.08 9.42 4.09
N THR A 8 1.35 9.83 3.90
CA THR A 8 1.71 11.06 3.17
C THR A 8 1.18 11.04 1.75
N LEU A 9 1.35 9.91 1.05
CA LEU A 9 0.83 9.73 -0.30
C LEU A 9 -0.70 9.82 -0.33
N SER A 10 -1.40 9.15 0.59
CA SER A 10 -2.87 9.20 0.67
C SER A 10 -3.38 10.62 0.91
N ARG A 11 -2.75 11.35 1.83
CA ARG A 11 -3.08 12.76 2.12
C ARG A 11 -2.83 13.68 0.93
N LEU A 12 -1.67 13.57 0.28
CA LEU A 12 -1.35 14.35 -0.92
C LEU A 12 -2.27 14.00 -2.08
N GLN A 13 -2.59 12.72 -2.30
CA GLN A 13 -3.54 12.31 -3.34
C GLN A 13 -4.94 12.92 -3.10
N LYS A 14 -5.45 12.88 -1.87
CA LYS A 14 -6.74 13.50 -1.52
C LYS A 14 -6.71 15.00 -1.78
N ALA A 15 -5.71 15.71 -1.29
CA ALA A 15 -5.61 17.15 -1.43
C ALA A 15 -5.35 17.60 -2.88
N ILE A 16 -4.42 16.95 -3.59
CA ILE A 16 -4.11 17.26 -4.99
C ILE A 16 -5.35 17.05 -5.86
N ASN A 17 -6.19 16.04 -5.59
CA ASN A 17 -7.43 15.83 -6.35
C ASN A 17 -8.46 16.96 -6.18
N LEU A 18 -8.33 17.83 -5.17
CA LEU A 18 -9.20 19.00 -4.99
C LEU A 18 -8.72 20.23 -5.77
N ILE A 19 -7.50 20.19 -6.33
CA ILE A 19 -6.92 21.33 -7.05
C ILE A 19 -7.58 21.43 -8.44
N PRO A 20 -8.23 22.55 -8.81
CA PRO A 20 -8.71 22.77 -10.18
C PRO A 20 -7.56 22.78 -11.21
N LEU A 21 -7.79 22.32 -12.43
CA LEU A 21 -6.77 22.29 -13.49
C LEU A 21 -6.97 23.40 -14.52
N ILE A 22 -5.85 23.96 -15.00
CA ILE A 22 -5.78 24.72 -16.25
C ILE A 22 -5.00 23.89 -17.25
N ASP A 23 -5.66 23.46 -18.32
CA ASP A 23 -5.01 22.71 -19.38
C ASP A 23 -4.37 23.68 -20.38
N ASN A 24 -3.06 23.88 -20.28
CA ASN A 24 -2.39 24.94 -21.04
C ASN A 24 -2.12 24.59 -22.52
N HIS A 25 -2.45 23.37 -22.96
CA HIS A 25 -2.28 22.95 -24.35
C HIS A 25 -3.11 21.69 -24.66
N ALA A 26 -4.06 21.81 -25.57
CA ALA A 26 -4.79 20.67 -26.14
C ALA A 26 -5.26 20.99 -27.56
N HIS A 27 -5.90 20.03 -28.22
CA HIS A 27 -6.44 20.12 -29.57
C HIS A 27 -7.92 19.72 -29.58
N ASN A 28 -8.61 20.00 -30.68
CA ASN A 28 -10.06 19.76 -30.78
C ASN A 28 -10.43 18.27 -30.60
N VAL A 29 -11.64 18.05 -30.06
CA VAL A 29 -12.25 16.73 -30.04
C VAL A 29 -13.11 16.47 -31.28
N PHE A 30 -13.27 15.20 -31.60
CA PHE A 30 -14.18 14.77 -32.66
C PHE A 30 -15.64 15.10 -32.37
N GLN A 31 -16.49 15.03 -33.39
CA GLN A 31 -17.94 15.25 -33.29
C GLN A 31 -18.69 13.99 -32.81
N THR A 32 -18.10 12.83 -33.01
CA THR A 32 -18.68 11.53 -32.65
C THR A 32 -17.61 10.61 -32.08
N TYR A 33 -18.05 9.50 -31.48
CA TYR A 33 -17.16 8.57 -30.80
C TYR A 33 -16.16 7.88 -31.75
N ASP A 34 -16.59 7.50 -32.96
CA ASP A 34 -15.73 6.89 -33.98
C ASP A 34 -16.03 7.52 -35.34
N PRO A 35 -15.47 8.70 -35.66
CA PRO A 35 -15.79 9.39 -36.90
C PRO A 35 -15.09 8.78 -38.12
N SER A 36 -13.96 8.09 -37.92
CA SER A 36 -13.16 7.52 -39.00
C SER A 36 -12.21 6.43 -38.49
N GLU A 37 -11.99 5.39 -39.29
CA GLU A 37 -10.97 4.36 -39.05
C GLU A 37 -9.53 4.91 -39.10
N LYS A 38 -9.33 6.11 -39.67
CA LYS A 38 -8.01 6.77 -39.71
C LYS A 38 -7.48 7.17 -38.35
N TYR A 39 -8.36 7.32 -37.35
CA TYR A 39 -8.01 7.80 -36.01
C TYR A 39 -8.41 6.78 -34.94
N PRO A 40 -7.79 5.60 -34.93
CA PRO A 40 -8.12 4.54 -33.98
C PRO A 40 -7.78 4.99 -32.55
N ARG A 41 -8.55 4.51 -31.57
CA ARG A 41 -8.46 4.92 -30.15
C ARG A 41 -7.25 4.36 -29.42
N GLU A 42 -6.56 3.41 -30.04
CA GLU A 42 -5.26 2.90 -29.65
C GLU A 42 -4.23 4.04 -29.51
N SER A 43 -4.42 5.15 -30.23
CA SER A 43 -3.60 6.38 -30.15
C SER A 43 -3.72 7.17 -28.85
N LEU A 44 -4.66 6.82 -27.95
CA LEU A 44 -4.87 7.54 -26.67
C LEU A 44 -3.61 7.62 -25.78
N VAL A 45 -2.67 6.70 -25.97
CA VAL A 45 -1.41 6.60 -25.22
C VAL A 45 -0.21 6.32 -26.15
N SER A 46 -0.32 6.66 -27.43
CA SER A 46 0.69 6.36 -28.44
C SER A 46 0.62 7.34 -29.60
N GLU A 47 1.77 7.89 -30.00
CA GLU A 47 1.91 8.67 -31.24
C GLU A 47 2.22 7.78 -32.47
N ALA A 48 2.28 6.46 -32.29
CA ALA A 48 2.52 5.55 -33.41
C ALA A 48 1.38 5.62 -34.44
N THR A 49 1.72 5.41 -35.71
CA THR A 49 0.77 5.31 -36.82
C THR A 49 0.91 3.98 -37.56
N GLY A 50 -0.10 3.61 -38.35
CA GLY A 50 -0.08 2.38 -39.16
C GLY A 50 0.11 1.11 -38.34
N GLY A 51 0.92 0.16 -38.86
CA GLY A 51 1.13 -1.14 -38.24
C GLY A 51 1.70 -1.07 -36.81
N ALA A 52 2.56 -0.08 -36.52
CA ALA A 52 3.13 0.11 -35.18
C ALA A 52 2.08 0.48 -34.12
N LEU A 53 0.98 1.11 -34.53
CA LEU A 53 -0.10 1.44 -33.62
C LEU A 53 -0.85 0.19 -33.15
N ASN A 54 -0.89 -0.88 -33.95
CA ASN A 54 -1.48 -2.15 -33.55
C ASN A 54 -0.72 -2.78 -32.37
N ASP A 55 0.59 -2.54 -32.27
CA ASP A 55 1.42 -3.02 -31.15
C ASP A 55 1.21 -2.21 -29.87
N SER A 56 0.67 -0.98 -29.97
CA SER A 56 0.46 -0.09 -28.82
C SER A 56 -0.44 -0.73 -27.76
N ILE A 57 -1.35 -1.63 -28.15
CA ILE A 57 -2.27 -2.32 -27.22
C ILE A 57 -1.54 -3.22 -26.23
N HIS A 58 -0.31 -3.63 -26.57
CA HIS A 58 0.57 -4.45 -25.75
C HIS A 58 1.48 -3.62 -24.83
N SER A 59 1.48 -2.30 -24.97
CA SER A 59 2.31 -1.41 -24.18
C SER A 59 1.80 -1.26 -22.74
N LEU A 60 2.72 -1.02 -21.79
CA LEU A 60 2.35 -0.72 -20.39
C LEU A 60 1.42 0.50 -20.25
N PRO A 61 1.62 1.62 -20.99
CA PRO A 61 0.67 2.73 -21.03
C PRO A 61 -0.75 2.28 -21.38
N HIS A 62 -0.92 1.46 -22.42
CA HIS A 62 -2.22 0.98 -22.86
C HIS A 62 -2.88 0.06 -21.83
N LEU A 63 -2.12 -0.88 -21.27
CA LEU A 63 -2.62 -1.77 -20.22
C LEU A 63 -3.08 -1.01 -18.96
N ARG A 64 -2.41 0.11 -18.63
CA ARG A 64 -2.79 0.99 -17.51
C ARG A 64 -4.03 1.80 -17.85
N MET A 65 -4.05 2.46 -19.01
CA MET A 65 -5.20 3.23 -19.52
C MET A 65 -6.47 2.39 -19.50
N ARG A 66 -6.40 1.15 -20.01
CA ARG A 66 -7.54 0.24 -20.08
C ARG A 66 -8.23 0.07 -18.71
N LYS A 67 -7.45 -0.13 -17.65
CA LYS A 67 -7.96 -0.28 -16.28
C LYS A 67 -8.60 1.00 -15.75
N GLN A 68 -8.05 2.15 -16.10
CA GLN A 68 -8.55 3.46 -15.65
C GLN A 68 -9.85 3.84 -16.36
N LEU A 69 -9.95 3.59 -17.66
CA LEU A 69 -11.19 3.79 -18.43
C LEU A 69 -12.26 2.78 -18.03
N ALA A 70 -11.91 1.52 -17.77
CA ALA A 70 -12.85 0.54 -17.22
C ALA A 70 -13.48 1.04 -15.92
N ARG A 71 -12.66 1.58 -14.99
CA ARG A 71 -13.15 2.16 -13.74
C ARG A 71 -14.09 3.34 -13.99
N PHE A 72 -13.73 4.27 -14.86
CA PHE A 72 -14.57 5.42 -15.21
C PHE A 72 -15.94 4.99 -15.77
N LEU A 73 -15.97 3.92 -16.54
CA LEU A 73 -17.19 3.40 -17.19
C LEU A 73 -17.98 2.40 -16.32
N GLY A 74 -17.55 2.14 -15.08
CA GLY A 74 -18.18 1.16 -14.20
C GLY A 74 -18.07 -0.28 -14.70
N LEU A 75 -16.94 -0.64 -15.31
CA LEU A 75 -16.62 -1.97 -15.81
C LEU A 75 -15.59 -2.69 -14.90
N PRO A 76 -15.55 -4.03 -14.90
CA PRO A 76 -14.51 -4.80 -14.23
C PRO A 76 -13.09 -4.42 -14.68
N ALA A 77 -12.10 -4.52 -13.80
CA ALA A 77 -10.72 -4.10 -14.08
C ALA A 77 -10.02 -4.93 -15.18
N ASP A 78 -10.52 -6.13 -15.45
CA ASP A 78 -10.05 -7.04 -16.50
C ASP A 78 -10.86 -6.92 -17.81
N ALA A 79 -11.78 -5.95 -17.91
CA ALA A 79 -12.55 -5.68 -19.13
C ALA A 79 -11.63 -5.55 -20.35
N SER A 80 -12.00 -6.23 -21.43
CA SER A 80 -11.26 -6.17 -22.69
C SER A 80 -11.35 -4.77 -23.30
N TRP A 81 -10.36 -4.41 -24.11
CA TRP A 81 -10.34 -3.11 -24.79
C TRP A 81 -11.61 -2.90 -25.63
N HIS A 82 -12.02 -3.94 -26.36
CA HIS A 82 -13.28 -3.96 -27.09
C HIS A 82 -14.52 -3.69 -26.21
N THR A 83 -14.58 -4.24 -25.00
CA THR A 83 -15.71 -4.02 -24.07
C THR A 83 -15.76 -2.57 -23.61
N ILE A 84 -14.61 -1.98 -23.32
CA ILE A 84 -14.48 -0.57 -22.92
C ILE A 84 -14.93 0.34 -24.05
N GLN A 85 -14.44 0.10 -25.27
CA GLN A 85 -14.85 0.85 -26.45
C GLN A 85 -16.37 0.74 -26.69
N THR A 86 -16.93 -0.45 -26.54
CA THR A 86 -18.38 -0.68 -26.72
C THR A 86 -19.21 0.09 -25.69
N ARG A 87 -18.80 0.06 -24.42
CA ARG A 87 -19.49 0.79 -23.34
C ARG A 87 -19.36 2.31 -23.48
N ALA A 88 -18.21 2.81 -23.91
CA ALA A 88 -18.03 4.23 -24.13
C ALA A 88 -18.84 4.70 -25.34
N ARG A 89 -18.82 3.95 -26.44
CA ARG A 89 -19.63 4.19 -27.65
C ARG A 89 -21.14 4.22 -27.36
N SER A 90 -21.62 3.45 -26.39
CA SER A 90 -23.05 3.43 -26.05
C SER A 90 -23.52 4.66 -25.26
N ARG A 91 -22.62 5.53 -24.78
CA ARG A 91 -22.99 6.76 -24.08
C ARG A 91 -23.29 7.87 -25.10
N ASN A 92 -24.14 8.83 -24.70
CA ASN A 92 -24.26 10.08 -25.45
C ASN A 92 -22.89 10.78 -25.48
N TYR A 93 -22.38 11.06 -26.68
CA TYR A 93 -20.99 11.48 -26.86
C TYR A 93 -20.65 12.84 -26.24
N GLU A 94 -21.52 13.84 -26.40
CA GLU A 94 -21.33 15.16 -25.75
C GLU A 94 -21.33 15.03 -24.23
N THR A 95 -22.27 14.25 -23.67
CA THR A 95 -22.32 13.98 -22.23
C THR A 95 -21.07 13.23 -21.77
N PHE A 96 -20.57 12.30 -22.56
CA PHE A 96 -19.33 11.58 -22.27
C PHE A 96 -18.11 12.51 -22.25
N CYS A 97 -17.99 13.42 -23.21
CA CYS A 97 -16.94 14.45 -23.23
C CYS A 97 -17.01 15.32 -21.98
N ARG A 98 -18.20 15.82 -21.65
CA ARG A 98 -18.44 16.67 -20.48
C ARG A 98 -18.12 15.96 -19.17
N ASP A 99 -18.52 14.69 -19.02
CA ASP A 99 -18.23 13.90 -17.82
C ASP A 99 -16.72 13.70 -17.63
N LEU A 100 -15.97 13.41 -18.69
CA LEU A 100 -14.52 13.23 -18.64
C LEU A 100 -13.80 14.51 -18.19
N ILE A 101 -14.13 15.64 -18.80
CA ILE A 101 -13.54 16.96 -18.48
C ILE A 101 -13.94 17.41 -17.08
N LYS A 102 -15.20 17.22 -16.69
CA LYS A 102 -15.69 17.55 -15.35
C LYS A 102 -14.99 16.72 -14.28
N VAL A 103 -14.86 15.41 -14.47
CA VAL A 103 -14.17 14.51 -13.52
C VAL A 103 -12.67 14.81 -13.45
N ALA A 104 -12.05 15.25 -14.55
CA ALA A 104 -10.67 15.71 -14.54
C ALA A 104 -10.47 17.00 -13.69
N GLY A 105 -11.54 17.77 -13.48
CA GLY A 105 -11.51 19.04 -12.76
C GLY A 105 -10.94 20.21 -13.58
N ILE A 106 -10.98 20.10 -14.90
CA ILE A 106 -10.45 21.12 -15.82
C ILE A 106 -11.39 22.31 -15.86
N GLN A 107 -10.86 23.49 -15.57
CA GLN A 107 -11.61 24.75 -15.51
C GLN A 107 -11.64 25.50 -16.84
N ILE A 108 -10.55 25.38 -17.61
CA ILE A 108 -10.32 26.06 -18.88
C ILE A 108 -9.27 25.27 -19.68
N ILE A 109 -9.40 25.27 -21.00
CA ILE A 109 -8.47 24.64 -21.95
C ILE A 109 -7.94 25.72 -22.91
N LEU A 110 -6.64 25.66 -23.20
CA LEU A 110 -6.01 26.48 -24.25
C LEU A 110 -5.78 25.61 -25.49
N PHE A 111 -6.59 25.84 -26.53
CA PHE A 111 -6.59 25.05 -27.76
C PHE A 111 -5.57 25.56 -28.77
N ASP A 112 -4.68 24.69 -29.20
CA ASP A 112 -3.91 24.85 -30.43
C ASP A 112 -4.87 24.73 -31.62
N ASP A 113 -5.01 25.80 -32.38
CA ASP A 113 -5.96 25.89 -33.49
C ASP A 113 -5.42 25.38 -34.84
N GLY A 114 -4.23 24.78 -34.84
CA GLY A 114 -3.59 24.28 -36.06
C GLY A 114 -4.00 22.86 -36.47
N ILE A 115 -4.68 22.10 -35.61
CA ILE A 115 -5.22 20.77 -35.97
C ILE A 115 -6.71 20.90 -36.24
N VAL A 116 -7.04 21.24 -37.49
CA VAL A 116 -8.42 21.35 -37.96
C VAL A 116 -8.73 20.23 -38.93
N ASN A 117 -9.74 19.44 -38.61
CA ASN A 117 -10.25 18.35 -39.43
C ASN A 117 -11.79 18.46 -39.45
N GLU A 118 -12.41 18.12 -40.58
CA GLU A 118 -13.88 18.10 -40.78
C GLU A 118 -14.63 17.28 -39.71
N PHE A 119 -13.98 16.28 -39.11
CA PHE A 119 -14.57 15.46 -38.05
C PHE A 119 -14.54 16.11 -36.66
N CYS A 120 -13.88 17.26 -36.48
CA CYS A 120 -13.74 17.93 -35.19
C CYS A 120 -14.85 18.95 -34.94
N HIS A 121 -15.19 19.17 -33.68
CA HIS A 121 -16.00 20.33 -33.30
C HIS A 121 -15.20 21.63 -33.46
N PRO A 122 -15.85 22.77 -33.74
CA PRO A 122 -15.18 24.07 -33.67
C PRO A 122 -14.74 24.37 -32.23
N ILE A 123 -13.66 25.15 -32.04
CA ILE A 123 -13.14 25.47 -30.69
C ILE A 123 -14.23 26.03 -29.78
N SER A 124 -15.06 26.95 -30.28
CA SER A 124 -16.18 27.56 -29.54
C SER A 124 -17.23 26.56 -29.04
N TRP A 125 -17.30 25.35 -29.61
CA TRP A 125 -18.18 24.32 -29.08
C TRP A 125 -17.72 23.83 -27.70
N HIS A 126 -16.41 23.84 -27.41
CA HIS A 126 -15.83 23.28 -26.19
C HIS A 126 -16.14 24.12 -24.93
N ASP A 127 -16.60 25.36 -25.09
CA ASP A 127 -17.02 26.24 -23.96
C ASP A 127 -18.18 25.67 -23.14
N ARG A 128 -18.88 24.67 -23.67
CA ARG A 128 -19.91 23.92 -22.94
C ARG A 128 -19.36 22.84 -22.00
N LEU A 129 -18.08 22.51 -22.14
CA LEU A 129 -17.44 21.41 -21.40
C LEU A 129 -16.70 21.93 -20.16
N THR A 130 -16.33 23.21 -20.13
CA THR A 130 -15.54 23.85 -19.09
C THR A 130 -16.32 24.96 -18.38
N PRO A 131 -16.07 25.21 -17.09
CA PRO A 131 -16.67 26.33 -16.37
C PRO A 131 -16.31 27.73 -16.91
N TYR A 132 -15.13 27.90 -17.48
CA TYR A 132 -14.67 29.15 -18.09
C TYR A 132 -14.56 29.00 -19.62
N PRO A 133 -14.78 30.09 -20.39
CA PRO A 133 -14.57 30.08 -21.83
C PRO A 133 -13.13 29.71 -22.18
N ASN A 134 -12.97 28.79 -23.12
CA ASN A 134 -11.67 28.30 -23.58
C ASN A 134 -10.98 29.35 -24.42
N LYS A 135 -9.65 29.22 -24.56
CA LYS A 135 -8.82 30.19 -25.27
C LYS A 135 -8.05 29.53 -26.39
N ARG A 136 -7.56 30.36 -27.31
CA ARG A 136 -6.86 29.94 -28.52
C ARG A 136 -5.36 30.18 -28.39
N VAL A 137 -4.59 29.23 -28.93
CA VAL A 137 -3.16 29.32 -29.17
C VAL A 137 -2.96 29.17 -30.67
N VAL A 138 -2.44 30.22 -31.31
CA VAL A 138 -2.36 30.27 -32.78
C VAL A 138 -1.14 29.49 -33.27
N ARG A 139 -1.35 28.44 -34.07
CA ARG A 139 -0.25 27.70 -34.71
C ARG A 139 0.27 28.44 -35.94
N ILE A 140 1.48 28.97 -35.85
CA ILE A 140 1.98 29.92 -36.85
C ILE A 140 2.27 29.29 -38.21
N GLU A 141 2.70 28.03 -38.25
CA GLU A 141 2.98 27.32 -39.50
C GLU A 141 1.67 27.08 -40.27
N THR A 142 0.65 26.55 -39.60
CA THR A 142 -0.66 26.28 -40.22
C THR A 142 -1.39 27.57 -40.60
N LEU A 143 -1.27 28.62 -39.79
CA LEU A 143 -1.76 29.94 -40.18
C LEU A 143 -1.12 30.39 -41.50
N PHE A 144 0.20 30.32 -41.62
CA PHE A 144 0.88 30.71 -42.85
C PHE A 144 0.48 29.84 -44.03
N GLU A 145 0.40 28.51 -43.85
CA GLU A 145 -0.09 27.57 -44.87
C GLU A 145 -1.49 27.96 -45.36
N SER A 146 -2.40 28.33 -44.46
CA SER A 146 -3.76 28.76 -44.80
C SER A 146 -3.81 30.10 -45.54
N ILE A 147 -2.95 31.06 -45.19
CA ILE A 147 -2.85 32.35 -45.87
C ILE A 147 -2.29 32.15 -47.27
N VAL A 148 -1.22 31.36 -47.43
CA VAL A 148 -0.66 31.03 -48.74
C VAL A 148 -1.71 30.38 -49.65
N ALA A 149 -2.53 29.48 -49.11
CA ALA A 149 -3.62 28.86 -49.86
C ALA A 149 -4.72 29.87 -50.28
N ALA A 150 -4.94 30.93 -49.50
CA ALA A 150 -5.99 31.92 -49.75
C ALA A 150 -5.56 33.07 -50.69
N VAL A 151 -4.34 33.60 -50.53
CA VAL A 151 -3.87 34.82 -51.22
C VAL A 151 -2.61 34.61 -52.08
N GLY A 152 -2.03 33.41 -52.05
CA GLY A 152 -0.81 33.07 -52.78
C GLY A 152 0.50 33.52 -52.10
N PRO A 153 1.66 33.08 -52.62
CA PRO A 153 2.98 33.24 -51.96
C PRO A 153 3.40 34.69 -51.73
N GLN A 154 3.05 35.59 -52.65
CA GLN A 154 3.57 36.95 -52.67
C GLN A 154 2.90 37.84 -51.61
N ALA A 155 1.57 37.72 -51.45
CA ALA A 155 0.81 38.45 -50.45
C ALA A 155 0.89 37.81 -49.04
N ALA A 156 1.19 36.51 -48.96
CA ALA A 156 1.11 35.77 -47.70
C ALA A 156 2.05 36.26 -46.59
N PHE A 157 3.21 36.81 -46.92
CA PHE A 157 4.15 37.34 -45.91
C PHE A 157 3.59 38.58 -45.20
N ASP A 158 3.02 39.52 -45.96
CA ASP A 158 2.43 40.74 -45.40
C ASP A 158 1.14 40.42 -44.64
N ASP A 159 0.29 39.53 -45.19
CA ASP A 159 -0.95 39.09 -44.56
C ASP A 159 -0.69 38.29 -43.28
N PHE A 160 0.39 37.51 -43.23
CA PHE A 160 0.83 36.84 -42.00
C PHE A 160 1.24 37.85 -40.92
N ILE A 161 2.03 38.87 -41.28
CA ILE A 161 2.39 39.95 -40.34
C ILE A 161 1.12 40.64 -39.82
N HIS A 162 0.17 40.94 -40.71
CA HIS A 162 -1.09 41.57 -40.34
C HIS A 162 -1.92 40.66 -39.40
N ALA A 163 -2.02 39.37 -39.72
CA ALA A 163 -2.72 38.38 -38.92
C ALA A 163 -2.11 38.25 -37.51
N ILE A 164 -0.79 38.11 -37.39
CA ILE A 164 -0.11 38.02 -36.09
C ILE A 164 -0.36 39.28 -35.27
N LYS A 165 -0.27 40.47 -35.87
CA LYS A 165 -0.60 41.73 -35.18
C LYS A 165 -2.05 41.75 -34.68
N GLY A 166 -3.00 41.31 -35.51
CA GLY A 166 -4.41 41.19 -35.11
C GLY A 166 -4.61 40.23 -33.93
N PHE A 167 -3.98 39.06 -33.96
CA PHE A 167 -4.08 38.06 -32.89
C PHE A 167 -3.40 38.47 -31.58
N VAL A 168 -2.43 39.39 -31.61
CA VAL A 168 -1.86 39.95 -30.38
C VAL A 168 -2.90 40.75 -29.59
N ASP A 169 -3.78 41.48 -30.29
CA ASP A 169 -4.79 42.32 -29.67
C ASP A 169 -6.11 41.57 -29.39
N ASP A 170 -6.28 40.37 -29.97
CA ASP A 170 -7.40 39.47 -29.71
C ASP A 170 -7.38 38.95 -28.25
N GLN A 171 -8.53 39.05 -27.58
CA GLN A 171 -8.74 38.59 -26.20
C GLN A 171 -9.01 37.08 -26.11
N GLU A 172 -9.38 36.45 -27.22
CA GLU A 172 -9.57 35.00 -27.31
C GLU A 172 -8.26 34.26 -27.58
N VAL A 173 -7.28 34.91 -28.18
CA VAL A 173 -5.94 34.36 -28.36
C VAL A 173 -5.10 34.65 -27.12
N VAL A 174 -4.53 33.64 -26.49
CA VAL A 174 -3.67 33.81 -25.30
C VAL A 174 -2.20 33.56 -25.57
N GLY A 175 -1.86 33.00 -26.74
CA GLY A 175 -0.48 32.74 -27.12
C GLY A 175 -0.37 32.21 -28.54
N PHE A 176 0.85 31.82 -28.89
CA PHE A 176 1.20 31.25 -30.18
C PHE A 176 1.85 29.88 -29.97
N LYS A 177 1.89 29.05 -31.01
CA LYS A 177 2.59 27.76 -31.03
C LYS A 177 3.40 27.64 -32.31
N SER A 178 4.57 27.04 -32.18
CA SER A 178 5.35 26.56 -33.30
C SER A 178 5.53 25.04 -33.25
N ILE A 179 5.37 24.41 -34.41
CA ILE A 179 5.66 23.00 -34.66
C ILE A 179 6.97 22.81 -35.43
N ALA A 180 7.92 23.75 -35.33
CA ALA A 180 9.20 23.68 -36.04
C ALA A 180 9.97 22.36 -35.86
N ALA A 181 9.78 21.66 -34.74
CA ALA A 181 10.34 20.33 -34.49
C ALA A 181 9.92 19.27 -35.54
N TYR A 182 8.70 19.36 -36.09
CA TYR A 182 8.19 18.51 -37.18
C TYR A 182 8.59 19.00 -38.57
N ARG A 183 9.24 20.16 -38.65
CA ARG A 183 9.54 20.86 -39.90
C ARG A 183 11.05 20.90 -40.13
N SER A 184 11.66 22.03 -39.81
CA SER A 184 13.11 22.24 -40.00
C SER A 184 13.97 21.75 -38.85
N GLY A 185 13.37 21.38 -37.71
CA GLY A 185 14.07 21.21 -36.44
C GLY A 185 14.15 22.51 -35.62
N LEU A 186 14.62 22.38 -34.39
CA LEU A 186 14.66 23.46 -33.39
C LEU A 186 15.94 24.32 -33.43
N ASP A 187 16.94 24.00 -34.26
CA ASP A 187 18.14 24.82 -34.45
C ASP A 187 17.85 26.03 -35.33
N ILE A 188 17.22 27.04 -34.72
CA ILE A 188 16.69 28.21 -35.41
C ILE A 188 17.45 29.43 -34.93
N GLN A 189 18.28 29.97 -35.81
CA GLN A 189 19.11 31.11 -35.49
C GLN A 189 18.27 32.40 -35.37
N PRO A 190 18.56 33.28 -34.40
CA PRO A 190 17.91 34.58 -34.31
C PRO A 190 18.27 35.44 -35.52
N SER A 191 17.37 36.34 -35.92
CA SER A 191 17.61 37.32 -36.98
C SER A 191 17.17 38.71 -36.55
N ASN A 192 18.04 39.69 -36.78
CA ASN A 192 17.73 41.12 -36.61
C ASN A 192 16.93 41.67 -37.82
N MET A 193 15.91 40.95 -38.29
CA MET A 193 15.06 41.51 -39.33
C MET A 193 14.26 42.67 -38.73
N GLU A 194 14.62 43.90 -39.07
CA GLU A 194 13.71 45.03 -38.92
C GLU A 194 12.43 44.71 -39.68
N THR A 195 11.28 44.91 -39.03
CA THR A 195 9.92 44.49 -39.43
C THR A 195 9.37 45.17 -40.70
N GLY A 196 10.24 45.58 -41.62
CA GLY A 196 9.89 46.31 -42.84
C GLY A 196 10.74 46.05 -44.09
N SER A 197 11.66 45.07 -44.13
CA SER A 197 12.35 44.75 -45.40
C SER A 197 12.45 43.24 -45.66
N ALA A 198 11.63 42.76 -46.60
CA ALA A 198 11.78 41.45 -47.25
C ALA A 198 13.00 41.47 -48.21
N THR A 199 14.19 41.82 -47.72
CA THR A 199 15.39 42.02 -48.57
C THR A 199 16.03 40.72 -49.07
N SER A 200 15.47 39.55 -48.75
CA SER A 200 15.76 38.33 -49.49
C SER A 200 14.51 37.84 -50.22
N ASN A 201 14.51 37.83 -51.54
CA ASN A 201 13.49 37.15 -52.36
C ASN A 201 13.51 35.61 -52.19
N ALA A 202 14.43 35.05 -51.38
CA ALA A 202 14.64 33.62 -51.24
C ALA A 202 13.45 32.86 -50.59
N PRO A 203 12.81 33.33 -49.50
CA PRO A 203 11.63 32.67 -48.93
C PRO A 203 10.46 32.69 -49.91
N ILE A 204 10.21 33.83 -50.57
CA ILE A 204 9.14 34.00 -51.57
C ILE A 204 9.36 33.03 -52.74
N LYS A 205 10.55 33.03 -53.34
CA LYS A 205 10.91 32.12 -54.44
C LYS A 205 10.73 30.65 -54.06
N PHE A 206 11.06 30.27 -52.83
CA PHE A 206 10.87 28.89 -52.37
C PHE A 206 9.39 28.52 -52.30
N VAL A 207 8.55 29.39 -51.72
CA VAL A 207 7.10 29.14 -51.63
C VAL A 207 6.49 29.07 -53.04
N GLU A 208 6.85 29.98 -53.93
CA GLU A 208 6.44 29.95 -55.35
C GLU A 208 6.83 28.65 -56.06
N GLN A 209 8.08 28.18 -55.88
CA GLN A 209 8.56 26.93 -56.48
C GLN A 209 7.79 25.70 -55.99
N ASN A 210 7.50 25.61 -54.69
CA ASN A 210 6.73 24.47 -54.14
C ASN A 210 5.27 24.51 -54.56
N MET A 211 4.66 25.70 -54.66
CA MET A 211 3.30 25.81 -55.20
C MET A 211 3.24 25.47 -56.70
N GLN A 212 4.26 25.81 -57.49
CA GLN A 212 4.34 25.41 -58.90
C GLN A 212 4.48 23.90 -59.08
N GLN A 213 5.11 23.20 -58.13
CA GLN A 213 5.19 21.73 -58.14
C GLN A 213 3.90 21.04 -57.68
N ALA A 214 2.95 21.78 -57.09
CA ALA A 214 1.72 21.26 -56.50
C ALA A 214 0.53 21.13 -57.48
N THR A 215 0.76 21.14 -58.80
CA THR A 215 -0.31 20.93 -59.79
C THR A 215 -0.57 19.45 -60.06
N ASP A 216 -1.86 19.09 -60.02
CA ASP A 216 -2.49 17.83 -60.42
C ASP A 216 -2.06 16.54 -59.68
N SER A 217 -2.20 16.52 -58.33
CA SER A 217 -2.53 15.34 -57.46
C SER A 217 -1.88 15.33 -56.06
N ILE A 218 -1.22 16.41 -55.60
CA ILE A 218 -0.32 16.39 -54.42
C ILE A 218 -0.87 17.28 -53.27
N PRO A 219 -0.66 16.91 -51.97
CA PRO A 219 -1.20 17.56 -50.77
C PRO A 219 -0.98 19.08 -50.66
N PRO A 220 -1.77 19.78 -49.80
CA PRO A 220 -1.65 21.22 -49.59
C PRO A 220 -0.23 21.63 -49.18
N PHE A 221 0.18 22.83 -49.58
CA PHE A 221 1.47 23.43 -49.26
C PHE A 221 1.81 23.26 -47.78
N ARG A 222 2.95 22.62 -47.50
CA ARG A 222 3.45 22.32 -46.15
C ARG A 222 4.71 23.14 -45.89
N VAL A 223 4.74 23.89 -44.79
CA VAL A 223 5.89 24.73 -44.42
C VAL A 223 6.97 23.88 -43.77
N GLU A 224 7.97 23.48 -44.55
CA GLU A 224 9.09 22.65 -44.06
C GLU A 224 10.46 23.31 -44.19
N HIS A 225 10.57 24.33 -45.05
CA HIS A 225 11.86 24.89 -45.39
C HIS A 225 12.44 25.73 -44.24
N PRO A 226 13.68 25.46 -43.81
CA PRO A 226 14.29 26.14 -42.66
C PRO A 226 14.27 27.67 -42.74
N VAL A 227 14.40 28.24 -43.95
CA VAL A 227 14.36 29.71 -44.13
C VAL A 227 12.96 30.27 -43.86
N VAL A 228 11.90 29.57 -44.27
CA VAL A 228 10.52 30.03 -44.05
C VAL A 228 10.16 29.88 -42.58
N VAL A 229 10.45 28.72 -41.97
CA VAL A 229 10.23 28.50 -40.52
C VAL A 229 10.98 29.53 -39.68
N LYS A 230 12.26 29.77 -39.99
CA LYS A 230 13.06 30.81 -39.34
C LYS A 230 12.42 32.20 -39.47
N TRP A 231 11.93 32.55 -40.66
CA TRP A 231 11.27 33.83 -40.89
C TRP A 231 9.97 33.96 -40.09
N LEU A 232 9.10 32.95 -40.11
CA LEU A 232 7.84 32.94 -39.35
C LEU A 232 8.07 33.15 -37.85
N LEU A 233 9.03 32.41 -37.29
CA LEU A 233 9.36 32.48 -35.88
C LEU A 233 9.96 33.83 -35.49
N ASN A 234 10.99 34.31 -36.19
CA ASN A 234 11.60 35.59 -35.85
C ASN A 234 10.61 36.75 -36.02
N THR A 235 9.76 36.70 -37.05
CA THR A 235 8.69 37.69 -37.27
C THR A 235 7.68 37.66 -36.13
N THR A 236 7.19 36.48 -35.76
CA THR A 236 6.24 36.32 -34.64
C THR A 236 6.86 36.83 -33.34
N LEU A 237 8.08 36.38 -33.01
CA LEU A 237 8.81 36.80 -31.81
C LEU A 237 9.01 38.32 -31.74
N SER A 238 9.37 38.95 -32.86
CA SER A 238 9.50 40.41 -32.94
C SER A 238 8.19 41.14 -32.67
N ILE A 239 7.04 40.61 -33.14
CA ILE A 239 5.74 41.25 -32.98
C ILE A 239 5.22 41.09 -31.55
N ILE A 240 5.39 39.91 -30.93
CA ILE A 240 4.86 39.61 -29.59
C ILE A 240 5.78 40.08 -28.45
N SER A 241 7.02 40.47 -28.76
CA SER A 241 7.99 40.97 -27.79
C SER A 241 7.43 42.11 -26.92
N GLY A 242 7.44 41.92 -25.60
CA GLY A 242 6.92 42.89 -24.63
C GLY A 242 5.40 43.01 -24.56
N ARG A 243 4.63 42.25 -25.36
CA ARG A 243 3.16 42.27 -25.36
C ARG A 243 2.55 41.27 -24.36
N GLY A 244 3.37 40.39 -23.79
CA GLY A 244 2.95 39.43 -22.76
C GLY A 244 2.16 38.23 -23.29
N LYS A 245 2.28 37.89 -24.58
CA LYS A 245 1.78 36.63 -25.15
C LYS A 245 2.94 35.62 -25.21
N PRO A 246 2.82 34.44 -24.58
CA PRO A 246 3.80 33.36 -24.73
C PRO A 246 3.77 32.73 -26.12
N ILE A 247 4.87 32.09 -26.49
CA ILE A 247 4.94 31.14 -27.60
C ILE A 247 5.33 29.76 -27.09
N GLN A 248 4.56 28.76 -27.50
CA GLN A 248 4.76 27.35 -27.19
C GLN A 248 5.58 26.69 -28.29
N PHE A 249 6.44 25.74 -27.94
CA PHE A 249 7.21 24.94 -28.88
C PHE A 249 6.95 23.46 -28.65
N HIS A 250 6.69 22.71 -29.73
CA HIS A 250 6.79 21.25 -29.68
C HIS A 250 8.24 20.85 -29.42
N THR A 251 8.50 20.00 -28.43
CA THR A 251 9.85 19.49 -28.14
C THR A 251 9.81 18.00 -27.82
N GLY A 252 10.87 17.25 -28.14
CA GLY A 252 10.95 15.83 -27.82
C GLY A 252 10.09 14.94 -28.71
N LEU A 253 9.43 13.94 -28.10
CA LEU A 253 8.73 12.85 -28.78
C LEU A 253 7.51 13.34 -29.59
N GLY A 254 7.16 12.57 -30.61
CA GLY A 254 6.05 12.80 -31.53
C GLY A 254 5.79 11.55 -32.37
N ASP A 255 4.93 11.66 -33.37
CA ASP A 255 4.68 10.58 -34.35
C ASP A 255 5.88 10.38 -35.29
N ASN A 256 5.74 9.53 -36.32
CA ASN A 256 6.83 9.21 -37.23
C ASN A 256 7.18 10.32 -38.25
N ASP A 257 6.49 11.46 -38.24
CA ASP A 257 6.83 12.65 -39.02
C ASP A 257 7.97 13.47 -38.37
N ILE A 258 8.25 13.25 -37.08
CA ILE A 258 9.28 13.99 -36.34
C ILE A 258 10.68 13.40 -36.52
N ASP A 259 11.68 14.28 -36.64
CA ASP A 259 13.09 13.92 -36.43
C ASP A 259 13.44 14.14 -34.96
N LEU A 260 13.48 13.05 -34.18
CA LEU A 260 13.69 13.09 -32.74
C LEU A 260 14.99 13.82 -32.35
N ILE A 261 16.06 13.73 -33.15
CA ILE A 261 17.33 14.40 -32.82
C ILE A 261 17.17 15.91 -32.93
N LYS A 262 16.42 16.36 -33.94
CA LYS A 262 16.19 17.80 -34.19
C LYS A 262 15.12 18.42 -33.30
N SER A 263 14.47 17.62 -32.44
CA SER A 263 13.43 18.09 -31.51
C SER A 263 13.93 18.38 -30.10
N ASP A 264 15.24 18.29 -29.83
CA ASP A 264 15.83 18.72 -28.56
C ASP A 264 15.69 20.24 -28.36
N ALA A 265 15.04 20.63 -27.26
CA ALA A 265 14.83 22.02 -26.89
C ALA A 265 16.14 22.80 -26.68
N SER A 266 17.26 22.13 -26.40
CA SER A 266 18.58 22.77 -26.23
C SER A 266 18.99 23.59 -27.46
N HIS A 267 18.54 23.20 -28.65
CA HIS A 267 18.77 23.94 -29.90
C HIS A 267 18.11 25.33 -29.93
N LEU A 268 17.06 25.57 -29.14
CA LEU A 268 16.39 26.87 -29.04
C LEU A 268 17.19 27.91 -28.24
N GLN A 269 18.27 27.51 -27.56
CA GLN A 269 19.01 28.39 -26.65
C GLN A 269 19.44 29.74 -27.28
N PRO A 270 19.97 29.81 -28.52
CA PRO A 270 20.30 31.08 -29.16
C PRO A 270 19.07 31.97 -29.37
N LEU A 271 17.93 31.37 -29.75
CA LEU A 271 16.69 32.09 -30.00
C LEU A 271 16.07 32.62 -28.71
N ILE A 272 16.05 31.81 -27.65
CA ILE A 272 15.61 32.19 -26.30
C ILE A 272 16.41 33.39 -25.79
N LYS A 273 17.75 33.30 -25.88
CA LYS A 273 18.66 34.35 -25.42
C LYS A 273 18.45 35.67 -26.16
N ALA A 274 18.13 35.62 -27.45
CA ALA A 274 17.88 36.80 -28.25
C ALA A 274 16.51 37.48 -27.96
N ASN A 275 15.57 36.78 -27.31
CA ASN A 275 14.19 37.25 -27.11
C ASN A 275 13.76 37.24 -25.63
N PRO A 276 14.46 37.94 -24.73
CA PRO A 276 14.21 37.88 -23.28
C PRO A 276 12.83 38.39 -22.85
N ASN A 277 12.16 39.19 -23.69
CA ASN A 277 10.84 39.78 -23.41
C ASN A 277 9.66 38.92 -23.89
N VAL A 278 9.94 37.73 -24.44
CA VAL A 278 8.93 36.77 -24.89
C VAL A 278 8.99 35.55 -23.99
N PRO A 279 7.89 35.12 -23.36
CA PRO A 279 7.85 33.85 -22.67
C PRO A 279 7.84 32.66 -23.65
N PHE A 280 8.79 31.75 -23.51
CA PHE A 280 8.87 30.48 -24.24
C PHE A 280 8.32 29.36 -23.37
N VAL A 281 7.41 28.55 -23.91
CA VAL A 281 6.86 27.37 -23.25
C VAL A 281 7.31 26.13 -24.00
N LEU A 282 8.17 25.33 -23.38
CA LEU A 282 8.64 24.06 -23.92
C LEU A 282 7.59 23.00 -23.59
N LEU A 283 6.89 22.48 -24.59
CA LEU A 283 5.83 21.49 -24.40
C LEU A 283 6.37 20.06 -24.45
N HIS A 284 5.55 19.14 -23.97
CA HIS A 284 5.76 17.70 -24.09
C HIS A 284 6.91 17.15 -23.26
N SER A 285 7.20 17.82 -22.14
CA SER A 285 8.23 17.44 -21.17
C SER A 285 9.65 17.44 -21.72
N GLY A 286 9.86 17.86 -22.97
CA GLY A 286 11.11 17.68 -23.70
C GLY A 286 11.55 16.23 -23.83
N TYR A 287 10.71 15.22 -23.57
CA TYR A 287 11.16 13.82 -23.48
C TYR A 287 11.68 13.29 -24.84
N PRO A 288 12.84 12.62 -24.91
CA PRO A 288 13.66 12.11 -23.79
C PRO A 288 14.70 13.11 -23.23
N TYR A 289 14.74 14.34 -23.74
CA TYR A 289 15.64 15.44 -23.37
C TYR A 289 15.12 16.31 -22.19
N ALA A 290 14.37 15.71 -21.26
CA ALA A 290 13.68 16.44 -20.19
C ALA A 290 14.63 17.27 -19.31
N ARG A 291 15.84 16.77 -19.07
CA ARG A 291 16.87 17.48 -18.29
C ARG A 291 17.40 18.73 -19.00
N GLN A 292 17.62 18.66 -20.32
CA GLN A 292 18.03 19.81 -21.13
C GLN A 292 16.96 20.90 -21.09
N ALA A 293 15.69 20.52 -21.25
CA ALA A 293 14.56 21.44 -21.14
C ALA A 293 14.47 22.06 -19.73
N GLY A 294 14.63 21.26 -18.68
CA GLY A 294 14.68 21.73 -17.28
C GLY A 294 15.83 22.72 -17.02
N TYR A 295 17.00 22.48 -17.60
CA TYR A 295 18.13 23.43 -17.55
C TYR A 295 17.77 24.78 -18.16
N LEU A 296 17.17 24.81 -19.35
CA LEU A 296 16.77 26.07 -19.99
C LEU A 296 15.78 26.86 -19.13
N ALA A 297 14.76 26.20 -18.56
CA ALA A 297 13.81 26.84 -17.66
C ALA A 297 14.46 27.36 -16.36
N THR A 298 15.54 26.71 -15.92
CA THR A 298 16.33 27.15 -14.76
C THR A 298 17.11 28.43 -15.08
N VAL A 299 17.84 28.46 -16.19
CA VAL A 299 18.81 29.53 -16.47
C VAL A 299 18.22 30.76 -17.18
N TYR A 300 17.06 30.63 -17.85
CA TYR A 300 16.42 31.74 -18.56
C TYR A 300 15.11 32.15 -17.86
N SER A 301 14.99 33.43 -17.49
CA SER A 301 13.82 33.97 -16.79
C SER A 301 12.52 33.85 -17.58
N ASN A 302 12.62 33.83 -18.90
CA ASN A 302 11.50 33.79 -19.84
C ASN A 302 11.17 32.38 -20.36
N VAL A 303 11.75 31.31 -19.81
CA VAL A 303 11.45 29.93 -20.24
C VAL A 303 10.61 29.21 -19.19
N TYR A 304 9.57 28.52 -19.67
CA TYR A 304 8.64 27.68 -18.92
C TYR A 304 8.65 26.28 -19.53
N LEU A 305 8.31 25.28 -18.74
CA LEU A 305 8.35 23.88 -19.14
C LEU A 305 7.05 23.18 -18.73
N ASP A 306 6.37 22.58 -19.69
CA ASP A 306 5.22 21.73 -19.46
C ASP A 306 5.66 20.26 -19.34
N PHE A 307 5.01 19.50 -18.45
CA PHE A 307 5.24 18.06 -18.27
C PHE A 307 4.15 17.15 -18.88
N GLY A 308 3.32 17.71 -19.77
CA GLY A 308 2.28 17.06 -20.56
C GLY A 308 2.82 16.25 -21.75
N LEU A 309 1.91 15.68 -22.56
CA LEU A 309 2.10 14.67 -23.63
C LEU A 309 2.74 13.36 -23.14
N ALA A 310 3.96 13.39 -22.61
CA ALA A 310 4.64 12.19 -22.13
C ALA A 310 3.83 11.47 -21.03
N ILE A 311 2.95 12.17 -20.33
CA ILE A 311 1.85 11.60 -19.54
C ILE A 311 0.55 11.79 -20.33
N PRO A 312 -0.13 10.72 -20.82
CA PRO A 312 -0.09 9.33 -20.35
C PRO A 312 0.77 8.35 -21.19
N LEU A 313 1.60 8.81 -22.11
CA LEU A 313 2.35 7.97 -23.06
C LEU A 313 3.45 7.10 -22.43
N LEU A 314 3.94 7.45 -21.25
CA LEU A 314 4.94 6.67 -20.52
C LEU A 314 4.30 5.65 -19.57
N SER A 315 5.03 4.58 -19.25
CA SER A 315 4.65 3.67 -18.16
C SER A 315 4.56 4.42 -16.83
N GLY A 316 3.81 3.90 -15.84
CA GLY A 316 3.64 4.60 -14.57
C GLY A 316 4.95 4.92 -13.82
N SER A 317 5.98 4.08 -13.95
CA SER A 317 7.33 4.41 -13.45
C SER A 317 8.02 5.48 -14.29
N GLY A 318 7.96 5.36 -15.61
CA GLY A 318 8.54 6.38 -16.51
C GLY A 318 7.94 7.77 -16.31
N GLN A 319 6.66 7.86 -15.95
CA GLN A 319 6.02 9.13 -15.59
C GLN A 319 6.59 9.73 -14.31
N ARG A 320 6.82 8.93 -13.26
CA ARG A 320 7.48 9.40 -12.03
C ARG A 320 8.91 9.84 -12.31
N ASP A 321 9.67 9.02 -13.04
CA ASP A 321 11.06 9.32 -13.39
C ASP A 321 11.17 10.61 -14.20
N LEU A 322 10.21 10.85 -15.09
CA LEU A 322 10.11 12.11 -15.84
C LEU A 322 9.84 13.30 -14.91
N VAL A 323 8.85 13.20 -14.02
CA VAL A 323 8.54 14.28 -13.07
C VAL A 323 9.75 14.57 -12.16
N HIS A 324 10.49 13.55 -11.72
CA HIS A 324 11.76 13.75 -11.02
C HIS A 324 12.78 14.53 -11.86
N GLN A 325 12.99 14.15 -13.12
CA GLN A 325 13.95 14.84 -14.01
C GLN A 325 13.58 16.31 -14.22
N LEU A 326 12.28 16.61 -14.34
CA LEU A 326 11.81 17.97 -14.54
C LEU A 326 11.98 18.80 -13.27
N MET A 327 11.67 18.24 -12.10
CA MET A 327 11.81 18.92 -10.80
C MET A 327 13.25 18.97 -10.27
N GLU A 328 14.19 18.26 -10.90
CA GLU A 328 15.58 18.14 -10.44
C GLU A 328 16.27 19.52 -10.30
N ILE A 329 16.04 20.41 -11.27
CA ILE A 329 16.58 21.78 -11.25
C ILE A 329 15.56 22.86 -11.65
N CYS A 330 14.47 22.49 -12.34
CA CYS A 330 13.50 23.47 -12.82
C CYS A 330 12.74 24.11 -11.64
N PRO A 331 12.68 25.45 -11.54
CA PRO A 331 11.87 26.11 -10.54
C PRO A 331 10.38 25.74 -10.67
N THR A 332 9.74 25.39 -9.55
CA THR A 332 8.32 24.95 -9.54
C THR A 332 7.33 26.03 -9.97
N ASN A 333 7.73 27.30 -9.97
CA ASN A 333 6.95 28.42 -10.51
C ASN A 333 7.08 28.60 -12.04
N LYS A 334 7.79 27.70 -12.72
CA LYS A 334 7.97 27.66 -14.18
C LYS A 334 7.52 26.34 -14.82
N LEU A 335 7.07 25.38 -14.00
CA LEU A 335 6.49 24.13 -14.47
C LEU A 335 4.98 24.28 -14.70
N LEU A 336 4.52 23.87 -15.88
CA LEU A 336 3.12 23.93 -16.31
C LEU A 336 2.58 22.52 -16.54
N TRP A 337 1.26 22.38 -16.69
CA TRP A 337 0.62 21.12 -17.00
C TRP A 337 -0.36 21.27 -18.16
N SER A 338 -0.24 20.39 -19.14
CA SER A 338 -1.27 20.17 -20.17
C SER A 338 -1.59 18.70 -20.40
N SER A 339 -2.79 18.41 -20.88
CA SER A 339 -3.16 17.04 -21.29
C SER A 339 -2.60 16.67 -22.67
N ASP A 340 -2.33 17.66 -23.52
CA ASP A 340 -2.06 17.50 -24.94
C ASP A 340 -3.06 16.54 -25.61
N ALA A 341 -4.33 16.65 -25.20
CA ALA A 341 -5.38 15.82 -25.72
C ALA A 341 -5.70 16.23 -27.15
N ALA A 342 -5.65 15.28 -28.08
CA ALA A 342 -6.08 15.46 -29.45
C ALA A 342 -7.13 14.43 -29.81
N TYR A 343 -8.20 14.89 -30.48
CA TYR A 343 -9.27 14.09 -31.08
C TYR A 343 -10.17 13.33 -30.10
N HIS A 344 -9.60 12.50 -29.24
CA HIS A 344 -10.32 11.61 -28.33
C HIS A 344 -10.42 12.23 -26.92
N PRO A 345 -11.65 12.47 -26.39
CA PRO A 345 -11.85 13.19 -25.14
C PRO A 345 -11.28 12.47 -23.91
N GLU A 346 -11.11 11.15 -23.97
CA GLU A 346 -10.52 10.36 -22.88
C GLU A 346 -9.11 10.80 -22.53
N ARG A 347 -8.37 11.37 -23.49
CA ARG A 347 -6.99 11.83 -23.27
C ARG A 347 -6.93 12.99 -22.27
N PHE A 348 -7.95 13.86 -22.21
CA PHE A 348 -8.06 14.88 -21.15
C PHE A 348 -8.12 14.26 -19.75
N TYR A 349 -9.00 13.28 -19.58
CA TYR A 349 -9.17 12.57 -18.31
C TYR A 349 -7.92 11.78 -17.91
N LEU A 350 -7.33 11.04 -18.86
CA LEU A 350 -6.15 10.22 -18.61
C LEU A 350 -4.92 11.08 -18.29
N GLY A 351 -4.69 12.15 -19.04
CA GLY A 351 -3.62 13.11 -18.79
C GLY A 351 -3.72 13.69 -17.40
N ALA A 352 -4.92 14.17 -17.02
CA ALA A 352 -5.17 14.74 -15.69
C ALA A 352 -4.98 13.71 -14.57
N LEU A 353 -5.64 12.56 -14.68
CA LEU A 353 -5.59 11.50 -13.67
C LEU A 353 -4.16 11.00 -13.43
N GLN A 354 -3.43 10.71 -14.51
CA GLN A 354 -2.10 10.12 -14.40
C GLN A 354 -1.06 11.16 -13.95
N SER A 355 -1.21 12.42 -14.36
CA SER A 355 -0.33 13.52 -13.91
C SER A 355 -0.49 13.80 -12.42
N ARG A 356 -1.73 13.82 -11.90
CA ARG A 356 -1.98 13.93 -10.45
C ARG A 356 -1.36 12.78 -9.68
N GLN A 357 -1.50 11.55 -10.18
CA GLN A 357 -0.91 10.36 -9.56
C GLN A 357 0.62 10.43 -9.54
N ALA A 358 1.25 10.75 -10.67
CA ALA A 358 2.70 10.86 -10.77
C ALA A 358 3.24 11.97 -9.86
N LEU A 359 2.62 13.15 -9.88
CA LEU A 359 3.06 14.27 -9.05
C LEU A 359 2.85 13.99 -7.55
N ALA A 360 1.72 13.40 -7.15
CA ALA A 360 1.48 13.02 -5.76
C ALA A 360 2.51 12.01 -5.23
N GLU A 361 2.87 11.02 -6.04
CA GLU A 361 3.90 10.02 -5.68
C GLU A 361 5.28 10.66 -5.53
N VAL A 362 5.67 11.54 -6.46
CA VAL A 362 6.96 12.25 -6.39
C VAL A 362 7.01 13.21 -5.21
N LEU A 363 5.97 14.02 -4.99
CA LEU A 363 5.92 14.95 -3.86
C LEU A 363 5.86 14.24 -2.52
N ALA A 364 5.17 13.10 -2.44
CA ALA A 364 5.18 12.28 -1.24
C ALA A 364 6.58 11.77 -0.93
N GLU A 365 7.35 11.33 -1.94
CA GLU A 365 8.73 10.90 -1.75
C GLU A 365 9.60 12.03 -1.18
N TYR A 366 9.50 13.26 -1.72
CA TYR A 366 10.20 14.42 -1.18
C TYR A 366 9.76 14.79 0.24
N THR A 367 8.46 14.67 0.53
CA THR A 367 7.89 14.97 1.85
C THR A 367 8.34 13.96 2.90
N ASP A 368 8.32 12.67 2.58
CA ASP A 368 8.71 11.59 3.49
C ASP A 368 10.21 11.60 3.80
N ARG A 369 11.01 12.07 2.84
CA ARG A 369 12.45 12.33 3.03
C ARG A 369 12.74 13.62 3.77
N GLN A 370 11.71 14.39 4.15
CA GLN A 370 11.82 15.69 4.80
C GLN A 370 12.61 16.72 3.97
N GLU A 371 12.64 16.55 2.64
CA GLU A 371 13.25 17.52 1.72
C GLU A 371 12.32 18.74 1.51
N ILE A 372 11.01 18.52 1.63
CA ILE A 372 9.96 19.55 1.66
C ILE A 372 8.90 19.19 2.71
N GLN A 373 8.14 20.17 3.18
CA GLN A 373 6.99 19.97 4.06
C GLN A 373 5.72 19.65 3.26
N PHE A 374 4.70 19.09 3.92
CA PHE A 374 3.42 18.73 3.29
C PHE A 374 2.73 19.95 2.65
N GLU A 375 2.77 21.10 3.33
CA GLU A 375 2.19 22.36 2.84
C GLU A 375 2.94 22.89 1.61
N GLU A 376 4.26 22.72 1.57
CA GLU A 376 5.10 23.09 0.42
C GLU A 376 4.80 22.18 -0.78
N ALA A 377 4.59 20.89 -0.55
CA ALA A 377 4.15 19.95 -1.58
C ALA A 377 2.79 20.35 -2.18
N LEU A 378 1.81 20.74 -1.35
CA LEU A 378 0.52 21.24 -1.82
C LEU A 378 0.65 22.49 -2.68
N GLU A 379 1.46 23.44 -2.23
CA GLU A 379 1.73 24.69 -2.93
C GLU A 379 2.42 24.45 -4.28
N ILE A 380 3.37 23.50 -4.34
CA ILE A 380 3.98 23.06 -5.60
C ILE A 380 2.90 22.49 -6.54
N ALA A 381 2.06 21.57 -6.07
CA ALA A 381 1.00 21.00 -6.90
C ALA A 381 0.02 22.06 -7.41
N LYS A 382 -0.32 23.05 -6.57
CA LYS A 382 -1.20 24.17 -6.93
C LYS A 382 -0.59 25.06 -8.01
N ARG A 383 0.72 25.32 -7.93
CA ARG A 383 1.46 26.07 -8.97
C ARG A 383 1.45 25.34 -10.30
N LEU A 384 1.81 24.07 -10.29
CA LEU A 384 1.94 23.23 -11.49
C LEU A 384 0.61 23.08 -12.24
N PHE A 385 -0.48 22.83 -11.50
CA PHE A 385 -1.78 22.54 -12.10
C PHE A 385 -2.64 23.78 -12.39
N PHE A 386 -2.39 24.91 -11.71
CA PHE A 386 -3.30 26.07 -11.78
C PHE A 386 -2.56 27.40 -11.88
N GLU A 387 -1.77 27.77 -10.86
CA GLU A 387 -1.35 29.18 -10.70
C GLU A 387 -0.38 29.65 -11.78
N ASN A 388 0.56 28.80 -12.20
CA ASN A 388 1.57 29.19 -13.18
C ASN A 388 0.93 29.49 -14.53
N SER A 389 0.03 28.62 -15.01
CA SER A 389 -0.72 28.85 -16.26
C SER A 389 -1.66 30.05 -16.14
N ASN A 390 -2.39 30.18 -15.03
CA ASN A 390 -3.30 31.32 -14.79
C ASN A 390 -2.54 32.66 -14.88
N LYS A 391 -1.34 32.72 -14.31
CA LYS A 391 -0.47 33.89 -14.30
C LYS A 391 0.18 34.15 -15.66
N LEU A 392 0.77 33.12 -16.27
CA LEU A 392 1.51 33.25 -17.54
C LEU A 392 0.61 33.74 -18.68
N TYR A 393 -0.58 33.15 -18.80
CA TYR A 393 -1.54 33.47 -19.87
C TYR A 393 -2.55 34.56 -19.47
N LYS A 394 -2.46 35.11 -18.25
CA LYS A 394 -3.35 36.16 -17.71
C LYS A 394 -4.84 35.79 -17.80
N LEU A 395 -5.18 34.56 -17.43
CA LEU A 395 -6.52 34.01 -17.67
C LEU A 395 -7.59 34.55 -16.70
N GLY A 396 -7.19 35.07 -15.54
CA GLY A 396 -8.11 35.66 -14.56
C GLY A 396 -9.07 34.63 -13.93
N VAL A 397 -8.73 33.34 -13.99
CA VAL A 397 -9.55 32.26 -13.42
C VAL A 397 -9.43 32.30 -11.90
N LYS A 398 -10.57 32.28 -11.20
CA LYS A 398 -10.58 32.27 -9.73
C LYS A 398 -10.29 30.86 -9.22
N TYR A 399 -9.31 30.74 -8.32
CA TYR A 399 -9.06 29.47 -7.62
C TYR A 399 -10.26 29.12 -6.73
N THR A 400 -10.89 27.99 -7.02
CA THR A 400 -11.96 27.40 -6.22
C THR A 400 -11.67 25.91 -6.13
N GLU A 401 -11.50 25.38 -4.92
CA GLU A 401 -11.31 23.94 -4.72
C GLU A 401 -12.50 23.17 -5.30
N LEU A 402 -12.22 21.99 -5.85
CA LEU A 402 -13.25 21.11 -6.38
C LEU A 402 -14.05 20.51 -5.23
N ASP A 403 -15.39 20.52 -5.35
CA ASP A 403 -16.25 19.85 -4.39
C ASP A 403 -15.94 18.35 -4.32
N HIS A 404 -16.12 17.73 -3.15
CA HIS A 404 -16.16 16.26 -3.01
C HIS A 404 -17.34 15.72 -3.83
N ALA A 405 -17.17 15.54 -5.13
CA ALA A 405 -18.11 14.82 -5.95
C ALA A 405 -17.98 13.33 -5.60
N THR A 406 -18.83 12.90 -4.66
CA THR A 406 -19.19 11.50 -4.43
C THR A 406 -19.48 10.84 -5.78
N PRO A 407 -18.92 9.66 -6.11
CA PRO A 407 -19.52 8.80 -7.13
C PRO A 407 -20.99 8.56 -6.75
N PRO A 408 -21.92 8.41 -7.72
CA PRO A 408 -23.31 8.15 -7.38
C PRO A 408 -23.40 6.83 -6.60
N ASP A 409 -24.12 6.90 -5.48
CA ASP A 409 -24.39 5.91 -4.44
C ASP A 409 -23.30 5.63 -3.38
N SER A 410 -23.25 6.51 -2.36
CA SER A 410 -23.02 6.07 -0.98
C SER A 410 -24.11 6.64 -0.06
N ALA A 411 -24.98 5.77 0.42
CA ALA A 411 -25.89 6.06 1.52
C ALA A 411 -25.10 6.47 2.78
N THR A 412 -25.70 7.39 3.54
CA THR A 412 -25.22 7.98 4.80
C THR A 412 -24.62 7.00 5.82
N PRO A 413 -23.64 7.44 6.64
CA PRO A 413 -22.90 6.59 7.57
C PRO A 413 -23.64 6.38 8.90
N PRO A 414 -23.53 5.21 9.55
CA PRO A 414 -23.70 5.09 10.99
C PRO A 414 -22.36 5.21 11.72
N GLU A 415 -22.51 5.58 12.99
CA GLU A 415 -21.51 5.96 13.98
C GLU A 415 -20.28 5.03 14.14
N HIS A 416 -19.17 5.67 14.54
CA HIS A 416 -17.98 5.11 15.19
C HIS A 416 -17.56 3.68 14.81
N THR A 417 -16.82 3.54 13.70
CA THR A 417 -15.89 2.42 13.51
C THR A 417 -14.63 2.88 12.75
N ALA A 418 -13.65 3.38 13.49
CA ALA A 418 -12.28 3.55 12.98
C ALA A 418 -11.58 2.17 12.88
N THR A 419 -12.06 1.30 11.98
CA THR A 419 -11.41 -0.01 11.72
C THR A 419 -11.61 -0.56 10.30
N THR A 420 -12.41 0.05 9.41
CA THR A 420 -12.87 -0.65 8.20
C THR A 420 -12.18 -0.28 6.88
N GLU A 421 -11.45 0.83 6.77
CA GLU A 421 -10.94 1.26 5.44
C GLU A 421 -9.64 0.58 4.99
N VAL A 422 -8.89 -0.04 5.90
CA VAL A 422 -7.72 -0.88 5.55
C VAL A 422 -8.15 -2.28 5.09
N GLU A 423 -9.34 -2.75 5.47
CA GLU A 423 -9.77 -4.13 5.17
C GLU A 423 -10.07 -4.40 3.68
N LYS A 424 -10.37 -3.37 2.87
CA LYS A 424 -10.93 -3.57 1.52
C LYS A 424 -9.92 -3.86 0.39
N LEU A 425 -8.62 -3.68 0.60
CA LEU A 425 -7.59 -3.90 -0.44
C LEU A 425 -6.65 -5.09 -0.15
N THR A 426 -6.82 -5.78 0.99
CA THR A 426 -5.95 -6.89 1.43
C THR A 426 -6.72 -8.17 1.79
N ARG A 427 -8.01 -8.07 2.15
CA ARG A 427 -8.85 -9.22 2.48
C ARG A 427 -9.82 -9.58 1.36
N ILE A 428 -10.24 -10.84 1.35
CA ILE A 428 -11.20 -11.36 0.39
C ILE A 428 -12.60 -10.83 0.76
N PRO A 429 -13.32 -10.13 -0.14
CA PRO A 429 -14.65 -9.64 0.16
C PRO A 429 -15.57 -10.78 0.64
N ASN A 430 -16.31 -10.55 1.73
CA ASN A 430 -17.11 -11.57 2.41
C ASN A 430 -18.28 -12.10 1.58
N ASN A 431 -18.69 -11.37 0.55
CA ASN A 431 -19.80 -11.72 -0.34
C ASN A 431 -19.39 -12.62 -1.52
N LEU A 432 -18.11 -12.97 -1.66
CA LEU A 432 -17.65 -13.84 -2.75
C LEU A 432 -17.87 -15.31 -2.39
N ASP A 433 -18.33 -16.09 -3.36
CA ASP A 433 -18.26 -17.56 -3.30
C ASP A 433 -16.81 -18.05 -3.46
N LEU A 434 -16.59 -19.36 -3.40
CA LEU A 434 -15.24 -19.94 -3.45
C LEU A 434 -14.55 -19.60 -4.79
N LYS A 435 -15.27 -19.70 -5.91
CA LYS A 435 -14.76 -19.37 -7.24
C LYS A 435 -14.43 -17.88 -7.39
N GLY A 436 -15.30 -17.00 -6.89
CA GLY A 436 -15.09 -15.56 -6.83
C GLY A 436 -13.89 -15.20 -5.97
N SER A 437 -13.68 -15.91 -4.86
CA SER A 437 -12.53 -15.73 -3.98
C SER A 437 -11.22 -16.05 -4.68
N ILE A 438 -11.15 -17.18 -5.39
CA ILE A 438 -9.98 -17.55 -6.20
C ILE A 438 -9.71 -16.49 -7.27
N SER A 439 -10.74 -16.02 -7.96
CA SER A 439 -10.63 -14.97 -8.98
C SER A 439 -10.13 -13.66 -8.38
N PHE A 440 -10.63 -13.28 -7.20
CA PHE A 440 -10.16 -12.12 -6.45
C PHE A 440 -8.67 -12.25 -6.12
N ILE A 441 -8.24 -13.37 -5.54
CA ILE A 441 -6.83 -13.62 -5.21
C ILE A 441 -5.95 -13.48 -6.47
N LYS A 442 -6.34 -14.08 -7.60
CA LYS A 442 -5.62 -13.93 -8.88
C LYS A 442 -5.52 -12.48 -9.33
N SER A 443 -6.61 -11.70 -9.18
CA SER A 443 -6.65 -10.29 -9.56
C SER A 443 -5.67 -9.41 -8.77
N GLN A 444 -5.29 -9.84 -7.55
CA GLN A 444 -4.29 -9.17 -6.72
C GLN A 444 -2.84 -9.49 -7.13
N GLY A 445 -2.62 -10.21 -8.23
CA GLY A 445 -1.29 -10.58 -8.72
C GLY A 445 -0.65 -11.75 -7.96
N ILE A 446 -1.43 -12.47 -7.16
CA ILE A 446 -0.96 -13.62 -6.39
C ILE A 446 -0.87 -14.86 -7.29
N LYS A 447 0.29 -15.50 -7.24
CA LYS A 447 0.63 -16.71 -8.00
C LYS A 447 0.70 -17.96 -7.12
N PHE A 448 1.01 -17.79 -5.84
CA PHE A 448 1.19 -18.89 -4.89
C PHE A 448 0.46 -18.60 -3.59
N ILE A 449 -0.15 -19.65 -3.02
CA ILE A 449 -0.73 -19.63 -1.68
C ILE A 449 0.20 -20.39 -0.75
N ARG A 450 0.65 -19.73 0.33
CA ARG A 450 1.27 -20.37 1.49
C ARG A 450 0.15 -20.82 2.41
N LEU A 451 -0.32 -22.05 2.20
CA LEU A 451 -1.36 -22.65 3.05
C LEU A 451 -0.71 -23.14 4.34
N THR A 452 -1.00 -22.46 5.44
CA THR A 452 -0.17 -22.45 6.65
C THR A 452 -0.91 -22.98 7.87
N TRP A 453 -0.18 -23.64 8.77
CA TRP A 453 -0.63 -24.06 10.10
C TRP A 453 0.50 -23.87 11.11
N VAL A 454 0.15 -23.91 12.39
CA VAL A 454 1.12 -23.91 13.48
C VAL A 454 0.99 -25.22 14.24
N ASP A 455 2.10 -25.92 14.41
CA ASP A 455 2.15 -27.21 15.11
C ASP A 455 2.25 -27.04 16.64
N TYR A 456 2.33 -28.14 17.38
CA TYR A 456 2.34 -28.12 18.85
C TYR A 456 3.62 -27.56 19.47
N VAL A 457 4.70 -27.41 18.69
CA VAL A 457 5.95 -26.76 19.13
C VAL A 457 6.03 -25.31 18.69
N ASN A 458 4.94 -24.72 18.17
CA ASN A 458 4.90 -23.35 17.66
C ASN A 458 5.77 -23.13 16.40
N MET A 459 6.02 -24.19 15.63
CA MET A 459 6.65 -24.08 14.31
C MET A 459 5.59 -23.69 13.28
N ILE A 460 5.87 -22.64 12.51
CA ILE A 460 5.04 -22.19 11.39
C ILE A 460 5.33 -23.10 10.20
N ARG A 461 4.34 -23.89 9.77
CA ARG A 461 4.48 -24.87 8.69
C ARG A 461 3.53 -24.53 7.56
N TYR A 462 4.00 -24.58 6.32
CA TYR A 462 3.15 -24.29 5.17
C TYR A 462 3.45 -25.20 3.98
N ARG A 463 2.47 -25.29 3.07
CA ARG A 463 2.68 -25.74 1.70
C ARG A 463 2.51 -24.57 0.75
N VAL A 464 3.49 -24.38 -0.13
CA VAL A 464 3.39 -23.38 -1.21
C VAL A 464 2.69 -24.04 -2.39
N ILE A 465 1.48 -23.57 -2.69
CA ILE A 465 0.62 -24.17 -3.71
C ILE A 465 0.43 -23.15 -4.83
N PRO A 466 0.77 -23.46 -6.09
CA PRO A 466 0.43 -22.61 -7.22
C PRO A 466 -1.07 -22.37 -7.28
N ILE A 467 -1.51 -21.14 -7.56
CA ILE A 467 -2.92 -20.76 -7.46
C ILE A 467 -3.84 -21.60 -8.37
N ALA A 468 -3.33 -22.09 -9.50
CA ALA A 468 -4.05 -23.00 -10.37
C ALA A 468 -4.33 -24.36 -9.69
N HIS A 469 -3.34 -24.92 -9.00
CA HIS A 469 -3.51 -26.17 -8.27
C HIS A 469 -4.35 -25.95 -7.01
N PHE A 470 -4.13 -24.85 -6.28
CA PHE A 470 -4.95 -24.46 -5.13
C PHE A 470 -6.44 -24.39 -5.49
N ALA A 471 -6.77 -23.80 -6.64
CA ALA A 471 -8.13 -23.76 -7.16
C ALA A 471 -8.72 -25.16 -7.43
N SER A 472 -7.91 -26.09 -7.97
CA SER A 472 -8.36 -27.46 -8.25
C SER A 472 -8.59 -28.32 -7.00
N VAL A 473 -7.92 -28.00 -5.89
CA VAL A 473 -7.96 -28.82 -4.65
C VAL A 473 -8.78 -28.19 -3.52
N SER A 474 -9.34 -26.99 -3.71
CA SER A 474 -10.16 -26.31 -2.69
C SER A 474 -11.64 -26.74 -2.69
N GLY A 475 -12.08 -27.50 -3.69
CA GLY A 475 -13.48 -27.85 -3.91
C GLY A 475 -14.25 -26.76 -4.67
N ASN A 476 -15.58 -26.80 -4.61
CA ASN A 476 -16.47 -25.91 -5.38
C ASN A 476 -17.22 -24.90 -4.49
N ASN A 477 -17.49 -25.22 -3.22
CA ASN A 477 -18.09 -24.29 -2.26
C ASN A 477 -17.31 -24.22 -0.94
N PHE A 478 -17.82 -23.38 -0.04
CA PHE A 478 -17.42 -23.40 1.36
C PHE A 478 -18.22 -24.44 2.14
N ILE A 479 -17.61 -25.01 3.18
CA ILE A 479 -18.30 -25.90 4.11
C ILE A 479 -19.50 -25.16 4.72
N SER A 480 -20.69 -25.76 4.65
CA SER A 480 -21.89 -25.24 5.32
C SER A 480 -21.68 -25.26 6.83
N GLY A 481 -21.56 -24.06 7.42
CA GLY A 481 -21.41 -23.92 8.87
C GLY A 481 -22.61 -24.51 9.62
N PHE A 482 -22.37 -25.00 10.84
CA PHE A 482 -23.46 -25.28 11.78
C PHE A 482 -24.24 -23.98 12.06
N ALA A 483 -25.56 -24.12 12.17
CA ALA A 483 -26.53 -23.03 12.29
C ALA A 483 -26.04 -21.83 13.13
N GLY A 484 -25.85 -20.68 12.47
CA GLY A 484 -25.85 -19.37 13.15
C GLY A 484 -24.63 -18.45 12.95
N SER A 485 -23.45 -18.92 12.50
CA SER A 485 -22.31 -18.00 12.29
C SER A 485 -22.01 -17.77 10.81
N SER A 486 -22.40 -16.60 10.29
CA SER A 486 -22.23 -16.13 8.91
C SER A 486 -20.79 -15.81 8.48
N LEU A 487 -19.77 -16.28 9.22
CA LEU A 487 -18.37 -15.84 9.08
C LEU A 487 -17.38 -16.92 8.59
N GLN A 488 -17.75 -18.20 8.57
CA GLN A 488 -16.80 -19.26 8.18
C GLN A 488 -16.72 -19.43 6.65
N ARG A 489 -15.50 -19.35 6.11
CA ARG A 489 -15.21 -19.52 4.67
C ARG A 489 -14.13 -20.58 4.45
N ILE A 490 -14.39 -21.78 4.99
CA ILE A 490 -13.48 -22.93 4.89
C ILE A 490 -13.74 -23.67 3.57
N ALA A 491 -12.67 -23.94 2.83
CA ALA A 491 -12.69 -24.76 1.62
C ALA A 491 -13.34 -26.13 1.86
N GLU A 492 -14.06 -26.66 0.87
CA GLU A 492 -14.64 -28.02 0.93
C GLU A 492 -13.56 -29.10 1.05
N SER A 493 -12.42 -28.91 0.38
CA SER A 493 -11.30 -29.84 0.37
C SER A 493 -9.95 -29.12 0.45
N GLY A 494 -8.89 -29.90 0.64
CA GLY A 494 -7.52 -29.40 0.68
C GLY A 494 -6.47 -30.50 0.59
N PRO A 495 -5.18 -30.13 0.58
CA PRO A 495 -4.11 -31.12 0.53
C PRO A 495 -4.07 -31.99 1.80
N GLY A 496 -3.76 -33.27 1.61
CA GLY A 496 -3.49 -34.19 2.72
C GLY A 496 -2.14 -33.92 3.37
N VAL A 497 -2.10 -33.90 4.70
CA VAL A 497 -0.91 -33.78 5.53
C VAL A 497 -0.87 -34.97 6.48
N VAL A 498 0.29 -35.60 6.61
CA VAL A 498 0.47 -36.71 7.54
C VAL A 498 0.20 -36.21 8.95
N ARG A 499 -0.64 -36.93 9.71
CA ARG A 499 -1.12 -36.48 11.02
C ARG A 499 -0.01 -36.13 12.01
N VAL A 500 1.10 -36.87 11.96
CA VAL A 500 2.30 -36.60 12.80
C VAL A 500 2.91 -35.22 12.55
N GLY A 501 2.68 -34.60 11.39
CA GLY A 501 3.18 -33.25 11.06
C GLY A 501 2.58 -32.12 11.91
N LEU A 502 1.61 -32.42 12.77
CA LEU A 502 1.11 -31.52 13.81
C LEU A 502 1.89 -31.64 15.12
N SER A 503 2.62 -32.73 15.34
CA SER A 503 3.20 -33.09 16.63
C SER A 503 4.68 -33.40 16.54
N LEU A 504 5.37 -33.02 15.47
CA LEU A 504 6.82 -33.20 15.41
C LEU A 504 7.51 -32.23 16.38
N GLY A 505 8.61 -32.68 16.98
CA GLY A 505 9.50 -31.83 17.76
C GLY A 505 10.17 -30.77 16.89
N VAL A 506 10.84 -29.81 17.53
CA VAL A 506 11.53 -28.70 16.84
C VAL A 506 12.61 -29.14 15.84
N GLN A 507 13.18 -30.34 16.02
CA GLN A 507 14.15 -30.96 15.12
C GLN A 507 13.55 -32.13 14.32
N ASP A 508 12.23 -32.11 14.10
CA ASP A 508 11.45 -33.17 13.47
C ASP A 508 11.59 -34.55 14.16
N SER A 509 11.87 -34.56 15.47
CA SER A 509 11.78 -35.76 16.30
C SER A 509 10.31 -36.21 16.42
N MET A 510 10.10 -37.52 16.48
CA MET A 510 8.76 -38.09 16.59
C MET A 510 8.47 -38.44 18.05
N PRO A 511 7.47 -37.80 18.69
CA PRO A 511 7.12 -38.11 20.07
C PRO A 511 6.62 -39.54 20.25
N ALA A 512 6.67 -40.03 21.49
CA ALA A 512 6.17 -41.33 21.86
C ALA A 512 4.67 -41.47 21.49
N GLY A 513 4.32 -42.59 20.83
CA GLY A 513 2.96 -42.83 20.33
C GLY A 513 2.64 -42.13 19.00
N GLY A 514 3.58 -41.38 18.42
CA GLY A 514 3.48 -40.85 17.07
C GLY A 514 3.43 -41.97 16.03
N VAL A 515 2.54 -41.82 15.05
CA VAL A 515 2.40 -42.76 13.94
C VAL A 515 2.44 -41.98 12.64
N VAL A 516 3.25 -42.46 11.69
CA VAL A 516 3.36 -41.89 10.34
C VAL A 516 2.23 -42.33 9.41
N SER A 517 1.36 -43.24 9.87
CA SER A 517 0.16 -43.66 9.16
C SER A 517 -1.02 -42.73 9.49
N GLY A 518 -1.78 -42.39 8.46
CA GLY A 518 -2.97 -41.56 8.57
C GLY A 518 -2.72 -40.11 8.14
N ASP A 519 -3.54 -39.66 7.20
CA ASP A 519 -3.56 -38.28 6.74
C ASP A 519 -4.75 -37.54 7.32
N VAL A 520 -4.51 -36.28 7.66
CA VAL A 520 -5.54 -35.27 7.87
C VAL A 520 -5.60 -34.34 6.66
N GLU A 521 -6.77 -33.76 6.40
CA GLU A 521 -6.96 -32.82 5.31
C GLU A 521 -6.79 -31.38 5.81
N LEU A 522 -5.88 -30.62 5.20
CA LEU A 522 -5.66 -29.21 5.53
C LEU A 522 -6.53 -28.33 4.64
N LYS A 523 -7.69 -27.91 5.16
CA LYS A 523 -8.65 -27.07 4.41
C LYS A 523 -8.37 -25.60 4.66
N ALA A 524 -8.30 -24.83 3.59
CA ALA A 524 -7.96 -23.41 3.65
C ALA A 524 -9.11 -22.56 4.22
N ASP A 525 -8.79 -21.62 5.09
CA ASP A 525 -9.72 -20.63 5.61
C ASP A 525 -9.53 -19.29 4.89
N TYR A 526 -10.43 -18.98 3.97
CA TYR A 526 -10.34 -17.78 3.14
C TYR A 526 -10.50 -16.48 3.93
N SER A 527 -11.07 -16.54 5.14
CA SER A 527 -11.18 -15.37 6.02
C SER A 527 -9.84 -14.96 6.66
N SER A 528 -8.84 -15.85 6.64
CA SER A 528 -7.52 -15.66 7.23
C SER A 528 -6.45 -15.16 6.26
N MET A 529 -6.86 -14.74 5.06
CA MET A 529 -5.89 -14.35 4.03
C MET A 529 -5.22 -13.02 4.37
N TRP A 530 -3.89 -13.03 4.28
CA TRP A 530 -3.04 -11.84 4.35
C TRP A 530 -2.09 -11.79 3.15
N LYS A 531 -1.67 -10.59 2.75
CA LYS A 531 -0.56 -10.46 1.80
C LYS A 531 0.73 -10.90 2.49
N ALA A 532 1.69 -11.41 1.72
CA ALA A 532 3.03 -11.70 2.21
C ALA A 532 4.03 -10.69 1.61
N PRO A 533 4.21 -9.49 2.19
CA PRO A 533 5.07 -8.44 1.61
C PRO A 533 6.53 -8.90 1.41
N PHE A 534 7.01 -9.77 2.29
CA PHE A 534 8.34 -10.39 2.22
C PHE A 534 8.51 -11.38 1.05
N ALA A 535 7.42 -11.81 0.40
CA ALA A 535 7.44 -12.76 -0.71
C ALA A 535 6.49 -12.31 -1.84
N PRO A 536 6.93 -11.38 -2.73
CA PRO A 536 6.10 -10.87 -3.81
C PRO A 536 5.45 -11.96 -4.67
N GLY A 537 4.14 -11.85 -4.90
CA GLY A 537 3.35 -12.86 -5.62
C GLY A 537 2.87 -14.03 -4.77
N HIS A 538 3.16 -14.05 -3.47
CA HIS A 538 2.61 -15.00 -2.51
C HIS A 538 1.52 -14.34 -1.65
N ALA A 539 0.48 -15.10 -1.33
CA ALA A 539 -0.43 -14.79 -0.24
C ALA A 539 -0.28 -15.84 0.86
N TYR A 540 -0.56 -15.41 2.07
CA TYR A 540 -0.57 -16.24 3.26
C TYR A 540 -2.02 -16.55 3.64
N MET A 541 -2.32 -17.81 3.96
CA MET A 541 -3.67 -18.23 4.36
C MET A 541 -3.56 -19.37 5.37
N MET A 542 -4.29 -19.27 6.48
CA MET A 542 -4.34 -20.32 7.48
C MET A 542 -5.24 -21.47 7.02
N GLY A 543 -4.89 -22.69 7.42
CA GLY A 543 -5.73 -23.86 7.27
C GLY A 543 -6.23 -24.40 8.62
N ARG A 544 -7.28 -25.21 8.55
CA ARG A 544 -7.75 -26.05 9.66
C ARG A 544 -7.68 -27.51 9.23
N PHE A 545 -7.37 -28.40 10.16
CA PHE A 545 -7.30 -29.83 9.89
C PHE A 545 -8.64 -30.53 10.09
N PHE A 546 -8.96 -31.43 9.17
CA PHE A 546 -10.14 -32.27 9.16
C PHE A 546 -9.74 -33.74 9.03
N GLU A 547 -10.46 -34.62 9.71
CA GLU A 547 -10.32 -36.07 9.55
C GLU A 547 -10.93 -36.50 8.20
N LYS A 548 -10.22 -37.35 7.45
CA LYS A 548 -10.71 -37.90 6.17
C LYS A 548 -11.87 -38.88 6.40
N GLU A 549 -12.77 -39.04 5.43
CA GLU A 549 -13.97 -39.90 5.56
C GLU A 549 -13.68 -41.36 5.94
N HIS A 550 -12.54 -41.89 5.47
CA HIS A 550 -12.11 -43.27 5.75
C HIS A 550 -11.34 -43.39 7.08
N SER A 551 -11.24 -42.31 7.86
CA SER A 551 -10.64 -42.32 9.19
C SER A 551 -11.52 -43.11 10.16
N GLN A 552 -10.90 -43.95 10.99
CA GLN A 552 -11.62 -44.65 12.07
C GLN A 552 -12.25 -43.70 13.11
N ARG A 553 -11.94 -42.40 13.04
CA ARG A 553 -12.45 -41.34 13.92
C ARG A 553 -13.71 -40.64 13.37
N GLY A 554 -14.15 -40.98 12.15
CA GLY A 554 -15.25 -40.32 11.46
C GLY A 554 -14.83 -39.02 10.75
N ALA A 555 -15.59 -38.62 9.72
CA ALA A 555 -15.35 -37.39 8.98
C ALA A 555 -15.70 -36.15 9.84
N GLY A 556 -14.84 -35.13 9.87
CA GLY A 556 -15.14 -33.91 10.61
C GLY A 556 -13.91 -33.06 10.94
N GLU A 557 -14.12 -31.99 11.70
CA GLU A 557 -13.01 -31.18 12.23
C GLU A 557 -12.10 -32.03 13.14
N SER A 558 -10.78 -31.95 12.95
CA SER A 558 -9.85 -32.70 13.78
C SER A 558 -9.69 -32.06 15.16
N ASP A 559 -9.87 -32.87 16.20
CA ASP A 559 -9.78 -32.41 17.61
C ASP A 559 -8.36 -32.09 18.06
N ILE A 560 -7.34 -32.48 17.28
CA ILE A 560 -5.95 -32.13 17.56
C ILE A 560 -5.51 -30.84 16.85
N CYS A 561 -6.36 -30.16 16.09
CA CYS A 561 -6.00 -28.93 15.38
C CYS A 561 -5.99 -27.72 16.34
N PRO A 562 -4.84 -27.07 16.64
CA PRO A 562 -4.77 -25.96 17.59
C PRO A 562 -5.73 -24.82 17.25
N ARG A 563 -5.78 -24.43 15.96
CA ARG A 563 -6.67 -23.36 15.47
C ARG A 563 -8.15 -23.71 15.63
N THR A 564 -8.51 -24.98 15.50
CA THR A 564 -9.89 -25.47 15.74
C THR A 564 -10.24 -25.43 17.21
N ILE A 565 -9.34 -25.81 18.11
CA ILE A 565 -9.57 -25.79 19.56
C ILE A 565 -9.91 -24.37 20.00
N LEU A 566 -9.07 -23.38 19.65
CA LEU A 566 -9.35 -21.98 19.97
C LEU A 566 -10.70 -21.52 19.39
N HIS A 567 -10.98 -21.88 18.13
CA HIS A 567 -12.22 -21.52 17.48
C HIS A 567 -13.47 -22.06 18.22
N LYS A 568 -13.46 -23.32 18.66
CA LYS A 568 -14.56 -23.95 19.42
C LYS A 568 -14.79 -23.22 20.76
N ILE A 569 -13.74 -22.80 21.45
CA ILE A 569 -13.85 -22.04 22.72
C ILE A 569 -14.51 -20.67 22.48
N ILE A 570 -14.11 -19.95 21.44
CA ILE A 570 -14.71 -18.64 21.08
C ILE A 570 -16.21 -18.82 20.77
N GLN A 571 -16.56 -19.81 19.94
CA GLN A 571 -17.97 -20.08 19.62
C GLN A 571 -18.78 -20.48 20.84
N ARG A 572 -18.19 -21.23 21.77
CA ARG A 572 -18.85 -21.59 23.02
C ARG A 572 -19.14 -20.35 23.87
N ALA A 573 -18.16 -19.46 24.03
CA ALA A 573 -18.34 -18.23 24.79
C ALA A 573 -19.41 -17.30 24.19
N GLU A 574 -19.42 -17.14 22.86
CA GLU A 574 -20.44 -16.32 22.19
C GLU A 574 -21.84 -16.95 22.31
N ARG A 575 -21.99 -18.26 22.09
CA ARG A 575 -23.30 -18.92 22.17
C ARG A 575 -23.87 -19.04 23.59
N GLU A 576 -23.02 -19.36 24.57
CA GLU A 576 -23.48 -19.66 25.93
C GLU A 576 -23.56 -18.40 26.81
N LEU A 577 -22.74 -17.37 26.53
CA LEU A 577 -22.60 -16.21 27.41
C LEU A 577 -22.80 -14.85 26.70
N ASP A 578 -22.98 -14.83 25.38
CA ASP A 578 -22.93 -13.60 24.56
C ASP A 578 -21.64 -12.79 24.82
N ALA A 579 -20.54 -13.52 25.02
CA ALA A 579 -19.24 -12.94 25.33
C ALA A 579 -18.35 -12.87 24.08
N ARG A 580 -17.82 -11.68 23.80
CA ARG A 580 -16.88 -11.39 22.72
C ARG A 580 -15.57 -10.87 23.28
N PHE A 581 -14.48 -11.20 22.63
CA PHE A 581 -13.14 -10.82 23.08
C PHE A 581 -12.40 -10.06 21.99
N LEU A 582 -11.51 -9.17 22.39
CA LEU A 582 -10.46 -8.62 21.55
C LEU A 582 -9.11 -8.93 22.19
N VAL A 583 -8.12 -9.23 21.34
CA VAL A 583 -6.76 -9.59 21.73
C VAL A 583 -5.77 -8.77 20.93
N GLY A 584 -4.86 -8.08 21.62
CA GLY A 584 -3.68 -7.44 21.04
C GLY A 584 -2.40 -8.10 21.56
N PHE A 585 -1.32 -8.06 20.78
CA PHE A 585 -0.04 -8.66 21.16
C PHE A 585 1.10 -7.64 21.10
N GLU A 586 1.91 -7.61 22.16
CA GLU A 586 3.24 -7.01 22.18
C GLU A 586 4.25 -8.12 21.90
N THR A 587 4.90 -8.11 20.74
CA THR A 587 5.86 -9.17 20.36
C THR A 587 7.28 -8.64 20.48
N GLU A 588 8.00 -9.11 21.48
CA GLU A 588 9.42 -8.84 21.65
C GLU A 588 10.26 -9.85 20.86
N PHE A 589 11.41 -9.42 20.33
CA PHE A 589 12.35 -10.27 19.61
C PHE A 589 13.77 -9.71 19.71
N ILE A 590 14.78 -10.57 19.55
CA ILE A 590 16.19 -10.18 19.53
C ILE A 590 16.76 -10.38 18.13
N LEU A 591 17.46 -9.38 17.61
CA LEU A 591 18.24 -9.50 16.37
C LEU A 591 19.69 -9.87 16.69
N LEU A 592 20.14 -10.95 16.06
CA LEU A 592 21.48 -11.51 16.15
C LEU A 592 22.23 -11.34 14.82
N ASP A 593 23.55 -11.16 14.91
CA ASP A 593 24.44 -11.25 13.76
C ASP A 593 24.75 -12.71 13.36
N HIS A 594 25.62 -12.88 12.37
CA HIS A 594 26.06 -14.19 11.88
C HIS A 594 26.84 -15.02 12.91
N SER A 595 27.34 -14.40 13.98
CA SER A 595 28.00 -15.07 15.11
C SER A 595 27.03 -15.45 16.23
N ASN A 596 25.72 -15.26 16.01
CA ASN A 596 24.65 -15.39 17.02
C ASN A 596 24.80 -14.41 18.20
N SER A 597 25.47 -13.27 17.98
CA SER A 597 25.62 -12.21 18.98
C SER A 597 24.59 -11.10 18.74
N PRO A 598 24.02 -10.47 19.78
CA PRO A 598 23.08 -9.37 19.60
C PRO A 598 23.69 -8.17 18.85
N ILE A 599 22.99 -7.68 17.82
CA ILE A 599 23.54 -6.69 16.87
C ILE A 599 23.82 -5.30 17.48
N ARG A 600 23.15 -4.94 18.58
CA ARG A 600 23.25 -3.63 19.24
C ARG A 600 23.08 -3.72 20.74
N THR A 601 23.69 -2.78 21.47
CA THR A 601 23.54 -2.65 22.92
C THR A 601 23.07 -1.26 23.30
N GLY A 602 22.46 -1.11 24.47
CA GLY A 602 21.95 0.16 24.97
C GLY A 602 20.90 -0.03 26.07
N PRO A 603 20.41 1.06 26.68
CA PRO A 603 19.28 1.00 27.61
C PRO A 603 17.93 0.86 26.90
N TRP A 604 16.89 0.61 27.70
CA TRP A 604 15.48 0.58 27.28
C TRP A 604 15.06 1.89 26.61
N SER A 605 14.27 1.80 25.53
CA SER A 605 13.73 2.95 24.78
C SER A 605 14.77 4.01 24.39
N SER A 606 16.02 3.58 24.18
CA SER A 606 17.13 4.47 23.85
C SER A 606 17.31 4.65 22.35
N SER A 607 17.55 5.88 21.92
CA SER A 607 17.88 6.20 20.53
C SER A 607 19.09 5.40 20.03
N GLN A 608 20.05 5.04 20.88
CA GLN A 608 21.24 4.23 20.53
C GLN A 608 20.89 2.91 19.84
N LYS A 609 19.79 2.24 20.23
CA LYS A 609 19.38 0.97 19.62
C LYS A 609 18.72 1.15 18.25
N LEU A 610 18.17 2.34 17.95
CA LEU A 610 17.52 2.67 16.68
C LEU A 610 18.18 3.83 15.92
N GLN A 611 19.46 4.13 16.19
CA GLN A 611 20.24 5.06 15.37
C GLN A 611 20.31 4.56 13.92
N CYS A 612 20.26 5.48 12.95
CA CYS A 612 20.29 5.20 11.52
C CYS A 612 21.34 4.14 11.14
N GLY A 613 20.99 3.28 10.18
CA GLY A 613 21.83 2.19 9.70
C GLY A 613 21.13 0.83 9.77
N PRO A 614 21.82 -0.27 9.42
CA PRO A 614 21.18 -1.52 9.01
C PRO A 614 20.25 -2.16 10.06
N ALA A 615 20.56 -2.02 11.36
CA ALA A 615 19.69 -2.50 12.43
C ALA A 615 18.37 -1.72 12.50
N ALA A 616 18.43 -0.39 12.41
CA ALA A 616 17.24 0.46 12.42
C ALA A 616 16.43 0.26 11.12
N ASP A 617 17.11 0.13 9.97
CA ASP A 617 16.48 -0.16 8.68
C ASP A 617 15.76 -1.51 8.69
N CYS A 618 16.37 -2.53 9.31
CA CYS A 618 15.75 -3.84 9.51
C CYS A 618 14.47 -3.76 10.35
N VAL A 619 14.52 -3.08 11.51
CA VAL A 619 13.33 -2.94 12.38
C VAL A 619 12.25 -2.09 11.71
N HIS A 620 12.65 -1.06 10.96
CA HIS A 620 11.74 -0.24 10.17
C HIS A 620 11.08 -1.06 9.03
N GLU A 621 11.84 -1.92 8.34
CA GLU A 621 11.29 -2.80 7.31
C GLU A 621 10.32 -3.85 7.90
N ILE A 622 10.60 -4.37 9.10
CA ILE A 622 9.66 -5.21 9.85
C ILE A 622 8.35 -4.45 10.08
N ALA A 623 8.44 -3.23 10.64
CA ALA A 623 7.27 -2.40 10.91
C ALA A 623 6.46 -2.10 9.63
N GLN A 624 7.13 -1.72 8.54
CA GLN A 624 6.49 -1.45 7.26
C GLN A 624 5.82 -2.71 6.68
N CYS A 625 6.47 -3.88 6.76
CA CYS A 625 5.89 -5.12 6.28
C CYS A 625 4.65 -5.54 7.07
N ILE A 626 4.59 -5.28 8.38
CA ILE A 626 3.39 -5.53 9.20
C ILE A 626 2.22 -4.67 8.68
N ILE A 627 2.48 -3.38 8.45
CA ILE A 627 1.48 -2.44 7.90
C ILE A 627 1.03 -2.87 6.50
N ASP A 628 1.98 -3.19 5.61
CA ASP A 628 1.71 -3.60 4.22
C ASP A 628 0.95 -4.93 4.13
N ALA A 629 1.13 -5.82 5.10
CA ALA A 629 0.36 -7.05 5.22
C ALA A 629 -1.12 -6.77 5.55
N GLY A 630 -1.44 -5.58 6.08
CA GLY A 630 -2.76 -5.16 6.53
C GLY A 630 -2.98 -5.34 8.03
N ILE A 631 -1.94 -5.65 8.80
CA ILE A 631 -2.00 -5.79 10.25
C ILE A 631 -1.78 -4.41 10.85
N LYS A 632 -2.68 -3.98 11.76
CA LYS A 632 -2.52 -2.71 12.47
C LYS A 632 -1.28 -2.79 13.36
N LEU A 633 -0.31 -1.91 13.14
CA LEU A 633 0.83 -1.68 14.02
C LEU A 633 0.56 -0.42 14.84
N GLU A 634 0.59 -0.52 16.17
CA GLU A 634 0.37 0.62 17.07
C GLU A 634 1.68 1.31 17.42
N MET A 635 2.72 0.53 17.70
CA MET A 635 4.07 1.04 17.98
C MET A 635 5.13 -0.01 17.71
N TYR A 636 6.37 0.44 17.58
CA TYR A 636 7.57 -0.39 17.71
C TYR A 636 8.64 0.41 18.44
N HIS A 637 9.47 -0.26 19.25
CA HIS A 637 10.55 0.41 19.99
C HIS A 637 11.67 -0.56 20.35
N ALA A 638 12.77 -0.01 20.85
CA ALA A 638 13.85 -0.81 21.38
C ALA A 638 13.58 -1.19 22.84
N GLU A 639 13.79 -2.46 23.16
CA GLU A 639 13.51 -3.03 24.48
C GLU A 639 14.77 -3.11 25.35
N SER A 640 14.67 -3.68 26.55
CA SER A 640 15.72 -3.61 27.57
C SER A 640 16.96 -4.46 27.27
N ALA A 641 16.82 -5.69 26.77
CA ALA A 641 17.93 -6.58 26.46
C ALA A 641 18.73 -6.15 25.22
N ARG A 642 19.92 -6.71 25.05
CA ARG A 642 20.80 -6.39 23.90
C ARG A 642 20.16 -6.92 22.62
N GLY A 643 20.14 -6.10 21.58
CA GLY A 643 19.53 -6.41 20.29
C GLY A 643 18.01 -6.61 20.35
N GLN A 644 17.36 -6.28 21.47
CA GLN A 644 15.94 -6.52 21.68
C GLN A 644 15.09 -5.35 21.17
N TYR A 645 14.01 -5.70 20.49
CA TYR A 645 12.99 -4.78 19.98
C TYR A 645 11.61 -5.36 20.24
N GLU A 646 10.60 -4.50 20.17
CA GLU A 646 9.20 -4.86 20.31
C GLU A 646 8.38 -4.27 19.17
N VAL A 647 7.41 -5.04 18.68
CA VAL A 647 6.33 -4.56 17.81
C VAL A 647 4.98 -4.82 18.47
N VAL A 648 4.11 -3.82 18.48
CA VAL A 648 2.80 -3.89 19.13
C VAL A 648 1.70 -3.85 18.09
N THR A 649 0.95 -4.94 18.00
CA THR A 649 -0.13 -5.10 17.03
C THR A 649 -1.48 -4.75 17.64
N GLY A 650 -2.33 -4.11 16.83
CA GLY A 650 -3.64 -3.66 17.28
C GLY A 650 -4.61 -4.81 17.58
N PRO A 651 -5.62 -4.57 18.43
CA PRO A 651 -6.52 -5.61 18.91
C PRO A 651 -7.42 -6.16 17.80
N LEU A 652 -7.55 -7.49 17.74
CA LEU A 652 -8.41 -8.24 16.81
C LEU A 652 -9.22 -9.31 17.56
N PRO A 653 -10.30 -9.87 16.99
CA PRO A 653 -10.95 -11.02 17.60
C PRO A 653 -9.94 -12.20 17.70
N PRO A 654 -10.07 -13.10 18.68
CA PRO A 654 -8.92 -13.88 19.14
C PRO A 654 -8.30 -14.81 18.09
N LEU A 655 -9.13 -15.38 17.20
CA LEU A 655 -8.65 -16.23 16.11
C LEU A 655 -7.83 -15.42 15.10
N GLN A 656 -8.31 -14.23 14.73
CA GLN A 656 -7.62 -13.32 13.81
C GLN A 656 -6.37 -12.71 14.46
N ALA A 657 -6.39 -12.45 15.78
CA ALA A 657 -5.22 -11.99 16.52
C ALA A 657 -4.10 -13.05 16.51
N ALA A 658 -4.46 -14.33 16.73
CA ALA A 658 -3.51 -15.43 16.59
C ALA A 658 -2.96 -15.53 15.16
N ASP A 659 -3.83 -15.48 14.14
CA ASP A 659 -3.42 -15.51 12.73
C ASP A 659 -2.46 -14.33 12.39
N ALA A 660 -2.75 -13.13 12.89
CA ALA A 660 -1.91 -11.95 12.72
C ALA A 660 -0.56 -12.07 13.43
N LEU A 661 -0.51 -12.67 14.63
CA LEU A 661 0.73 -12.93 15.34
C LEU A 661 1.62 -13.92 14.56
N VAL A 662 1.05 -14.97 13.97
CA VAL A 662 1.80 -15.90 13.12
C VAL A 662 2.41 -15.18 11.91
N SER A 663 1.62 -14.34 11.23
CA SER A 663 2.13 -13.52 10.12
C SER A 663 3.20 -12.52 10.55
N THR A 664 3.06 -11.93 11.73
CA THR A 664 4.03 -10.98 12.31
C THR A 664 5.39 -11.66 12.54
N ARG A 665 5.39 -12.90 13.05
CA ARG A 665 6.62 -13.69 13.24
C ARG A 665 7.30 -14.02 11.91
N GLU A 666 6.56 -14.45 10.90
CA GLU A 666 7.10 -14.67 9.55
C GLU A 666 7.74 -13.39 8.98
N ILE A 667 7.09 -12.23 9.17
CA ILE A 667 7.63 -10.94 8.74
C ILE A 667 8.95 -10.63 9.46
N ILE A 668 8.98 -10.78 10.79
CA ILE A 668 10.19 -10.57 11.61
C ILE A 668 11.35 -11.42 11.09
N TYR A 669 11.14 -12.73 10.89
CA TYR A 669 12.20 -13.63 10.44
C TYR A 669 12.68 -13.31 9.02
N ASN A 670 11.75 -13.11 8.07
CA ASN A 670 12.11 -12.90 6.66
C ASN A 670 12.75 -11.53 6.44
N ALA A 671 12.25 -10.48 7.10
CA ALA A 671 12.86 -9.15 7.01
C ALA A 671 14.25 -9.15 7.66
N ALA A 672 14.43 -9.74 8.85
CA ALA A 672 15.75 -9.85 9.48
C ALA A 672 16.78 -10.54 8.59
N ARG A 673 16.38 -11.63 7.93
CA ARG A 673 17.26 -12.38 7.01
C ARG A 673 17.75 -11.55 5.83
N LYS A 674 16.95 -10.61 5.31
CA LYS A 674 17.35 -9.72 4.22
C LYS A 674 18.53 -8.82 4.59
N TYR A 675 18.65 -8.46 5.88
CA TYR A 675 19.76 -7.66 6.42
C TYR A 675 20.94 -8.50 6.92
N GLY A 676 20.92 -9.82 6.68
CA GLY A 676 21.96 -10.73 7.19
C GLY A 676 21.85 -11.02 8.69
N TYR A 677 20.72 -10.67 9.32
CA TYR A 677 20.46 -10.92 10.74
C TYR A 677 19.63 -12.19 10.94
N ARG A 678 19.69 -12.75 12.15
CA ARG A 678 18.76 -13.76 12.64
C ARG A 678 17.91 -13.15 13.75
N ALA A 679 16.59 -13.13 13.56
CA ALA A 679 15.68 -12.83 14.66
C ALA A 679 15.44 -14.09 15.50
N THR A 680 15.34 -13.95 16.82
CA THR A 680 14.97 -15.03 17.76
C THR A 680 13.92 -14.52 18.74
N LEU A 681 12.97 -15.39 19.07
CA LEU A 681 11.96 -15.21 20.11
C LEU A 681 12.35 -15.90 21.42
N SER A 682 13.61 -16.32 21.56
CA SER A 682 14.11 -17.03 22.74
C SER A 682 13.74 -16.28 24.03
N PRO A 683 13.13 -16.95 25.03
CA PRO A 683 12.59 -16.29 26.22
C PRO A 683 13.62 -15.50 27.01
N ARG A 684 14.89 -15.93 26.98
CA ARG A 684 15.98 -15.22 27.64
C ARG A 684 17.32 -15.68 27.07
N LEU A 685 18.03 -14.78 26.40
CA LEU A 685 19.30 -15.11 25.75
C LEU A 685 20.47 -15.18 26.75
N TYR A 686 20.49 -14.28 27.74
CA TYR A 686 21.52 -14.25 28.78
C TYR A 686 20.89 -14.04 30.15
N SER A 687 21.40 -14.72 31.17
CA SER A 687 20.88 -14.68 32.55
C SER A 687 21.01 -13.32 33.24
N ASN A 688 21.81 -12.40 32.69
CA ASN A 688 21.99 -11.04 33.21
C ASN A 688 21.19 -9.97 32.44
N GLN A 689 20.30 -10.38 31.53
CA GLN A 689 19.46 -9.47 30.74
C GLN A 689 17.98 -9.75 30.99
N SER A 690 17.13 -8.79 30.59
CA SER A 690 15.68 -8.94 30.55
C SER A 690 15.27 -10.09 29.62
N GLY A 691 14.08 -10.65 29.86
CA GLY A 691 13.52 -11.69 29.00
C GLY A 691 12.83 -11.10 27.76
N THR A 692 12.55 -11.98 26.80
CA THR A 692 11.74 -11.74 25.61
C THR A 692 10.33 -12.29 25.84
N ALA A 693 9.30 -11.49 25.56
CA ALA A 693 7.90 -11.82 25.79
C ALA A 693 7.03 -11.74 24.53
N CYS A 694 5.78 -12.17 24.69
CA CYS A 694 4.71 -11.99 23.72
C CYS A 694 3.44 -11.63 24.50
N HIS A 695 3.43 -10.48 25.18
CA HIS A 695 2.34 -10.13 26.10
C HIS A 695 0.99 -10.10 25.36
N ALA A 696 -0.02 -10.70 25.96
CA ALA A 696 -1.36 -10.74 25.39
C ALA A 696 -2.28 -9.78 26.16
N HIS A 697 -2.80 -8.76 25.47
CA HIS A 697 -3.80 -7.84 26.00
C HIS A 697 -5.19 -8.34 25.65
N ILE A 698 -6.07 -8.54 26.63
CA ILE A 698 -7.41 -9.10 26.42
C ILE A 698 -8.46 -8.20 27.05
N SER A 699 -9.47 -7.87 26.26
CA SER A 699 -10.71 -7.25 26.73
C SER A 699 -11.89 -8.17 26.44
N VAL A 700 -12.90 -8.13 27.30
CA VAL A 700 -14.16 -8.86 27.14
C VAL A 700 -15.33 -7.88 27.03
N GLN A 701 -16.27 -8.19 26.16
CA GLN A 701 -17.58 -7.54 26.08
C GLN A 701 -18.67 -8.61 26.24
N SER A 702 -19.63 -8.35 27.11
CA SER A 702 -20.79 -9.21 27.39
C SER A 702 -21.96 -8.36 27.89
N PRO A 703 -23.17 -8.91 28.09
CA PRO A 703 -24.28 -8.17 28.71
C PRO A 703 -23.95 -7.59 30.10
N ARG A 704 -22.89 -8.08 30.75
CA ARG A 704 -22.43 -7.67 32.08
C ARG A 704 -21.35 -6.57 32.08
N SER A 705 -20.86 -6.12 30.92
CA SER A 705 -19.74 -5.15 30.85
C SER A 705 -20.05 -3.77 31.44
N ASN A 706 -21.34 -3.40 31.51
CA ASN A 706 -21.77 -2.14 32.12
C ASN A 706 -22.11 -2.27 33.61
N THR A 707 -22.01 -3.47 34.19
CA THR A 707 -22.31 -3.73 35.60
C THR A 707 -21.01 -3.69 36.39
N PRO A 708 -20.87 -2.83 37.42
CA PRO A 708 -19.70 -2.83 38.28
C PRO A 708 -19.61 -4.12 39.10
N SER A 709 -18.40 -4.63 39.28
CA SER A 709 -18.09 -5.75 40.17
C SER A 709 -18.22 -5.40 41.66
N ASN A 710 -18.14 -4.10 41.98
CA ASN A 710 -17.99 -3.61 43.35
C ASN A 710 -16.76 -4.20 44.07
N HIS A 711 -15.70 -4.52 43.31
CA HIS A 711 -14.43 -4.95 43.89
C HIS A 711 -13.92 -3.91 44.88
N PRO A 712 -13.43 -4.25 46.09
CA PRO A 712 -13.26 -3.21 47.11
C PRO A 712 -12.04 -2.29 46.88
N ASP A 713 -11.08 -2.67 46.02
CA ASP A 713 -10.02 -1.76 45.56
C ASP A 713 -10.40 -0.95 44.31
N ILE A 714 -11.30 -1.47 43.48
CA ILE A 714 -11.70 -0.86 42.20
C ILE A 714 -13.19 -1.11 41.98
N PRO A 715 -14.09 -0.40 42.69
CA PRO A 715 -15.53 -0.69 42.64
C PRO A 715 -16.12 -0.63 41.23
N SER A 716 -15.54 0.23 40.38
CA SER A 716 -15.97 0.43 38.99
C SER A 716 -15.48 -0.63 38.00
N LEU A 717 -14.69 -1.63 38.41
CA LEU A 717 -14.20 -2.68 37.50
C LEU A 717 -15.39 -3.45 36.93
N PRO A 718 -15.54 -3.59 35.60
CA PRO A 718 -16.64 -4.35 35.00
C PRO A 718 -16.73 -5.77 35.55
N SER A 719 -17.96 -6.21 35.83
CA SER A 719 -18.20 -7.48 36.52
C SER A 719 -17.75 -8.68 35.71
N ASP A 720 -17.87 -8.64 34.38
CA ASP A 720 -17.40 -9.70 33.49
C ASP A 720 -15.88 -9.76 33.44
N LEU A 721 -15.19 -8.62 33.31
CA LEU A 721 -13.74 -8.57 33.39
C LEU A 721 -13.21 -9.09 34.73
N ALA A 722 -13.87 -8.73 35.85
CA ALA A 722 -13.54 -9.25 37.17
C ALA A 722 -13.69 -10.79 37.24
N SER A 723 -14.79 -11.35 36.72
CA SER A 723 -14.99 -12.80 36.66
C SER A 723 -13.98 -13.51 35.76
N LEU A 724 -13.61 -12.89 34.64
CA LEU A 724 -12.58 -13.38 33.74
C LEU A 724 -11.21 -13.43 34.44
N MET A 725 -10.84 -12.36 35.16
CA MET A 725 -9.61 -12.31 35.95
C MET A 725 -9.59 -13.37 37.05
N ALA A 726 -10.70 -13.56 37.76
CA ALA A 726 -10.81 -14.58 38.81
C ALA A 726 -10.58 -16.00 38.25
N GLY A 727 -11.22 -16.34 37.12
CA GLY A 727 -11.03 -17.62 36.45
C GLY A 727 -9.59 -17.84 35.95
N LEU A 728 -8.95 -16.78 35.45
CA LEU A 728 -7.55 -16.79 35.03
C LEU A 728 -6.60 -17.02 36.21
N LEU A 729 -6.73 -16.26 37.30
CA LEU A 729 -5.85 -16.36 38.46
C LEU A 729 -5.90 -17.75 39.10
N GLU A 730 -7.07 -18.36 39.20
CA GLU A 730 -7.26 -19.71 39.73
C GLU A 730 -6.55 -20.78 38.88
N ASN A 731 -6.47 -20.57 37.56
CA ASN A 731 -5.89 -21.54 36.63
C ASN A 731 -4.55 -21.08 36.05
N LEU A 732 -3.94 -20.02 36.57
CA LEU A 732 -2.80 -19.36 35.93
C LEU A 732 -1.59 -20.29 35.79
N VAL A 733 -1.38 -21.18 36.77
CA VAL A 733 -0.36 -22.23 36.71
C VAL A 733 -0.60 -23.18 35.53
N SER A 734 -1.84 -23.65 35.36
CA SER A 734 -2.22 -24.50 34.22
C SER A 734 -2.16 -23.76 32.89
N VAL A 735 -2.48 -22.47 32.87
CA VAL A 735 -2.34 -21.63 31.66
C VAL A 735 -0.88 -21.53 31.24
N CYS A 736 0.04 -21.40 32.20
CA CYS A 736 1.49 -21.37 31.93
C CYS A 736 2.01 -22.63 31.22
N ALA A 737 1.33 -23.77 31.34
CA ALA A 737 1.67 -24.96 30.55
C ALA A 737 1.68 -24.67 29.04
N PHE A 738 0.80 -23.78 28.57
CA PHE A 738 0.62 -23.46 27.16
C PHE A 738 1.25 -22.11 26.77
N THR A 739 1.31 -21.15 27.70
CA THR A 739 1.86 -19.81 27.44
C THR A 739 3.35 -19.68 27.77
N LEU A 740 3.92 -20.64 28.50
CA LEU A 740 5.34 -20.83 28.81
C LEU A 740 5.73 -22.31 28.58
N PRO A 741 5.62 -22.84 27.35
CA PRO A 741 5.55 -24.28 27.11
C PRO A 741 6.91 -25.01 27.14
N VAL A 742 8.03 -24.30 27.11
CA VAL A 742 9.39 -24.90 27.15
C VAL A 742 10.13 -24.50 28.42
N ASP A 743 11.15 -25.27 28.82
CA ASP A 743 11.89 -25.01 30.05
C ASP A 743 12.58 -23.64 30.11
N ALA A 744 13.07 -23.16 28.97
CA ALA A 744 13.71 -21.85 28.86
C ALA A 744 12.80 -20.71 29.33
N CYS A 745 11.47 -20.84 29.12
CA CYS A 745 10.47 -19.84 29.53
C CYS A 745 10.55 -19.51 31.02
N TYR A 746 10.78 -20.53 31.85
CA TYR A 746 10.80 -20.40 33.30
C TYR A 746 12.05 -19.71 33.85
N SER A 747 13.00 -19.33 32.99
CA SER A 747 14.07 -18.38 33.34
C SER A 747 13.57 -16.94 33.46
N ARG A 748 12.35 -16.67 32.94
CA ARG A 748 11.63 -15.39 33.07
C ARG A 748 10.80 -15.33 34.35
N VAL A 749 10.42 -16.44 34.96
CA VAL A 749 9.59 -16.46 36.18
C VAL A 749 10.43 -16.16 37.42
N MET A 750 10.73 -14.88 37.62
CA MET A 750 11.47 -14.34 38.76
C MET A 750 11.14 -12.86 38.95
N ASP A 751 11.48 -12.32 40.12
CA ASP A 751 11.20 -10.93 40.47
C ASP A 751 12.29 -9.98 39.94
N GLY A 752 11.89 -8.74 39.59
CA GLY A 752 12.82 -7.67 39.23
C GLY A 752 13.37 -7.71 37.80
N VAL A 753 12.83 -8.58 36.95
CA VAL A 753 13.19 -8.67 35.52
C VAL A 753 12.02 -8.29 34.58
N TRP A 754 10.96 -7.68 35.13
CA TRP A 754 9.82 -7.08 34.40
C TRP A 754 8.99 -8.07 33.57
N SER A 755 8.99 -9.33 33.97
CA SER A 755 8.36 -10.47 33.28
C SER A 755 7.09 -10.99 33.95
N GLY A 756 6.57 -10.28 34.96
CA GLY A 756 5.38 -10.69 35.71
C GLY A 756 5.65 -11.43 37.03
N GLY A 757 6.89 -11.41 37.55
CA GLY A 757 7.19 -11.83 38.92
C GLY A 757 7.03 -13.32 39.22
N SER A 758 7.12 -13.68 40.50
CA SER A 758 7.15 -15.08 40.98
C SER A 758 5.90 -15.56 41.74
N TRP A 759 4.84 -14.74 41.79
CA TRP A 759 3.60 -15.04 42.51
C TRP A 759 2.38 -14.93 41.61
N VAL A 760 1.39 -15.81 41.80
CA VAL A 760 0.09 -15.72 41.15
C VAL A 760 -0.64 -14.54 41.75
N CYS A 761 -0.65 -13.41 41.04
CA CYS A 761 -1.32 -12.20 41.48
C CYS A 761 -1.77 -11.33 40.30
N TRP A 762 -2.59 -10.34 40.59
CA TRP A 762 -2.88 -9.26 39.65
C TRP A 762 -2.57 -7.90 40.27
N GLY A 763 -2.32 -6.92 39.41
CA GLY A 763 -2.06 -5.55 39.84
C GLY A 763 -2.42 -4.53 38.79
N ARG A 764 -3.00 -3.40 39.21
CA ARG A 764 -3.30 -2.28 38.33
C ARG A 764 -2.02 -1.54 37.99
N GLU A 765 -1.72 -1.43 36.70
CA GLU A 765 -0.48 -0.82 36.18
C GLU A 765 0.83 -1.41 36.76
N ASN A 766 0.77 -2.62 37.34
CA ASN A 766 1.92 -3.28 37.95
C ASN A 766 2.61 -4.22 36.94
N LYS A 767 3.78 -3.82 36.42
CA LYS A 767 4.57 -4.63 35.48
C LYS A 767 5.22 -5.88 36.11
N GLU A 768 5.21 -6.02 37.44
CA GLU A 768 5.73 -7.18 38.18
C GLU A 768 4.62 -8.18 38.59
N ALA A 769 3.37 -7.95 38.19
CA ALA A 769 2.30 -8.93 38.32
C ALA A 769 2.13 -9.73 37.02
N PRO A 770 1.88 -11.05 37.07
CA PRO A 770 1.71 -11.85 35.85
C PRO A 770 0.40 -11.51 35.11
N LEU A 771 -0.59 -10.97 35.81
CA LEU A 771 -1.82 -10.41 35.25
C LEU A 771 -1.92 -8.91 35.58
N ARG A 772 -1.63 -8.05 34.62
CA ARG A 772 -1.65 -6.60 34.81
C ARG A 772 -2.97 -6.01 34.30
N LEU A 773 -3.70 -5.30 35.16
CA LEU A 773 -4.90 -4.57 34.75
C LEU A 773 -4.48 -3.20 34.19
N CYS A 774 -4.82 -2.94 32.93
CA CYS A 774 -4.48 -1.71 32.21
C CYS A 774 -5.71 -0.84 31.96
N GLY A 775 -5.50 0.48 31.93
CA GLY A 775 -6.51 1.44 31.48
C GLY A 775 -7.55 1.85 32.53
N SER A 776 -8.69 2.34 32.07
CA SER A 776 -9.78 2.83 32.95
C SER A 776 -11.15 2.85 32.27
N GLY A 777 -12.22 2.82 33.06
CA GLY A 777 -13.60 2.97 32.58
C GLY A 777 -13.98 1.92 31.53
N LYS A 778 -14.46 2.37 30.36
CA LYS A 778 -14.79 1.49 29.23
C LYS A 778 -13.56 0.95 28.47
N GLY A 779 -12.35 1.39 28.81
CA GLY A 779 -11.08 1.00 28.18
C GLY A 779 -10.25 0.02 29.00
N PHE A 780 -10.83 -0.68 29.98
CA PHE A 780 -10.10 -1.70 30.74
C PHE A 780 -9.74 -2.91 29.86
N ASN A 781 -8.51 -3.39 30.00
CA ASN A 781 -8.06 -4.68 29.49
C ASN A 781 -7.06 -5.31 30.48
N ILE A 782 -6.83 -6.60 30.34
CA ILE A 782 -5.80 -7.32 31.09
C ILE A 782 -4.62 -7.65 30.19
N GLU A 783 -3.41 -7.43 30.67
CA GLU A 783 -2.15 -7.84 30.07
C GLU A 783 -1.66 -9.11 30.76
N ILE A 784 -1.45 -10.18 29.99
CA ILE A 784 -0.88 -11.43 30.47
C ILE A 784 0.62 -11.43 30.19
N LYS A 785 1.42 -11.24 31.23
CA LYS A 785 2.88 -11.14 31.13
C LYS A 785 3.57 -12.49 31.03
N SER A 786 2.92 -13.52 31.56
CA SER A 786 3.32 -14.93 31.49
C SER A 786 2.96 -15.57 30.13
N PHE A 787 3.22 -14.86 29.04
CA PHE A 787 3.07 -15.33 27.66
C PHE A 787 4.33 -14.94 26.89
N ASP A 788 5.03 -15.90 26.28
CA ASP A 788 6.25 -15.63 25.50
C ASP A 788 6.18 -16.12 24.05
N GLY A 789 7.21 -15.77 23.29
CA GLY A 789 7.28 -16.04 21.85
C GLY A 789 7.37 -17.52 21.47
N THR A 790 7.66 -18.42 22.41
CA THR A 790 7.70 -19.87 22.17
C THR A 790 6.30 -20.52 22.26
N ALA A 791 5.33 -19.82 22.85
CA ALA A 791 3.96 -20.29 22.93
C ALA A 791 3.30 -20.41 21.55
N ASN A 792 2.64 -21.55 21.31
CA ASN A 792 1.71 -21.68 20.20
C ASN A 792 0.54 -20.70 20.45
N PRO A 793 0.31 -19.72 19.55
CA PRO A 793 -0.63 -18.65 19.82
C PRO A 793 -2.07 -19.16 19.96
N TYR A 794 -2.42 -20.25 19.27
CA TYR A 794 -3.75 -20.85 19.35
C TYR A 794 -3.96 -21.61 20.66
N LEU A 795 -2.99 -22.45 21.07
CA LEU A 795 -3.09 -23.20 22.34
C LEU A 795 -2.97 -22.29 23.55
N GLY A 796 -2.07 -21.30 23.51
CA GLY A 796 -1.92 -20.29 24.56
C GLY A 796 -3.20 -19.49 24.75
N LEU A 797 -3.80 -18.95 23.68
CA LEU A 797 -5.09 -18.26 23.78
C LEU A 797 -6.23 -19.20 24.14
N ALA A 798 -6.22 -20.47 23.71
CA ALA A 798 -7.23 -21.44 24.11
C ALA A 798 -7.22 -21.67 25.62
N ALA A 799 -6.04 -21.81 26.23
CA ALA A 799 -5.91 -21.95 27.69
C ALA A 799 -6.35 -20.68 28.41
N VAL A 800 -5.87 -19.51 27.96
CA VAL A 800 -6.22 -18.21 28.55
C VAL A 800 -7.73 -17.96 28.48
N LEU A 801 -8.34 -18.05 27.30
CA LEU A 801 -9.76 -17.80 27.13
C LEU A 801 -10.60 -18.91 27.78
N GLY A 802 -10.18 -20.16 27.74
CA GLY A 802 -10.86 -21.24 28.46
C GLY A 802 -10.96 -20.95 29.97
N ALA A 803 -9.87 -20.51 30.58
CA ALA A 803 -9.85 -20.16 32.01
C ALA A 803 -10.72 -18.94 32.30
N GLY A 804 -10.63 -17.91 31.46
CA GLY A 804 -11.46 -16.71 31.56
C GLY A 804 -12.96 -17.00 31.40
N VAL A 805 -13.32 -17.82 30.40
CA VAL A 805 -14.70 -18.23 30.14
C VAL A 805 -15.25 -19.10 31.27
N ALA A 806 -14.45 -19.99 31.86
CA ALA A 806 -14.84 -20.72 33.07
C ALA A 806 -15.20 -19.76 34.23
N GLY A 807 -14.42 -18.70 34.42
CA GLY A 807 -14.70 -17.65 35.40
C GLY A 807 -15.98 -16.87 35.08
N LEU A 808 -16.19 -16.50 33.82
CA LEU A 808 -17.39 -15.82 33.34
C LEU A 808 -18.66 -16.66 33.54
N SER A 809 -18.65 -17.93 33.11
CA SER A 809 -19.77 -18.87 33.24
C SER A 809 -20.17 -19.07 34.70
N ALA A 810 -19.20 -19.24 35.59
CA ALA A 810 -19.44 -19.41 37.02
C ALA A 810 -19.71 -18.07 37.75
N LYS A 811 -19.66 -16.94 37.04
CA LYS A 811 -19.78 -15.58 37.60
C LYS A 811 -18.87 -15.37 38.81
N LYS A 812 -17.63 -15.86 38.74
CA LYS A 812 -16.69 -15.84 39.86
C LYS A 812 -16.45 -14.40 40.34
N VAL A 813 -16.35 -14.24 41.65
CA VAL A 813 -15.98 -12.98 42.29
C VAL A 813 -14.46 -12.90 42.32
N LEU A 814 -13.91 -11.73 41.96
CA LEU A 814 -12.48 -11.47 42.14
C LEU A 814 -12.25 -11.13 43.62
N GLU A 815 -11.76 -12.07 44.41
CA GLU A 815 -11.50 -11.86 45.85
C GLU A 815 -10.11 -11.25 46.10
N MET A 816 -9.15 -11.59 45.24
CA MET A 816 -7.76 -11.15 45.35
C MET A 816 -7.64 -9.62 45.24
N ARG A 817 -6.89 -9.02 46.16
CA ARG A 817 -6.69 -7.55 46.22
C ARG A 817 -5.72 -7.07 45.15
N ASN A 818 -5.82 -5.79 44.81
CA ASN A 818 -4.94 -5.12 43.86
C ASN A 818 -3.50 -5.05 44.38
N CYS A 819 -2.59 -5.86 43.82
CA CYS A 819 -1.18 -5.84 44.17
C CYS A 819 -0.44 -4.73 43.41
N VAL A 820 -0.21 -3.58 44.04
CA VAL A 820 0.57 -2.47 43.46
C VAL A 820 2.07 -2.55 43.75
N ALA A 821 2.48 -3.42 44.67
CA ALA A 821 3.88 -3.68 45.01
C ALA A 821 4.43 -4.91 44.26
N VAL A 822 5.73 -5.15 44.36
CA VAL A 822 6.32 -6.45 43.96
C VAL A 822 5.89 -7.49 44.99
N ALA A 823 5.10 -8.49 44.59
CA ALA A 823 4.51 -9.46 45.52
C ALA A 823 5.53 -10.19 46.41
N ALA A 824 6.74 -10.43 45.90
CA ALA A 824 7.83 -11.03 46.66
C ALA A 824 8.41 -10.13 47.76
N SER A 825 8.26 -8.81 47.65
CA SER A 825 8.71 -7.85 48.67
C SER A 825 7.77 -7.72 49.87
N LEU A 826 6.53 -8.20 49.74
CA LEU A 826 5.54 -8.21 50.81
C LEU A 826 5.90 -9.25 51.88
N THR A 827 5.45 -9.05 53.11
CA THR A 827 5.50 -10.10 54.13
C THR A 827 4.47 -11.20 53.79
N GLU A 828 4.61 -12.38 54.41
CA GLU A 828 3.63 -13.46 54.25
C GLU A 828 2.23 -13.03 54.69
N GLN A 829 2.13 -12.33 55.84
CA GLN A 829 0.86 -11.80 56.32
C GLN A 829 0.23 -10.83 55.31
N GLN A 830 1.01 -9.88 54.77
CA GLN A 830 0.52 -8.93 53.78
C GLN A 830 0.04 -9.62 52.50
N ARG A 831 0.74 -10.67 52.03
CA ARG A 831 0.28 -11.47 50.89
C ARG A 831 -1.02 -12.20 51.20
N ASN A 832 -1.14 -12.82 52.37
CA ASN A 832 -2.35 -13.53 52.79
C ASN A 832 -3.55 -12.59 52.90
N ASP A 833 -3.36 -11.39 53.46
CA ASP A 833 -4.40 -10.34 53.53
C ASP A 833 -4.88 -9.89 52.14
N MET A 834 -4.05 -10.07 51.12
CA MET A 834 -4.35 -9.78 49.71
C MET A 834 -4.86 -11.00 48.93
N HIS A 835 -4.98 -12.17 49.56
CA HIS A 835 -5.28 -13.47 48.97
C HIS A 835 -4.24 -13.95 47.93
N ILE A 836 -2.98 -13.55 48.07
CA ILE A 836 -1.87 -14.00 47.20
C ILE A 836 -1.18 -15.20 47.88
N THR A 837 -1.60 -16.42 47.54
CA THR A 837 -1.17 -17.64 48.24
C THR A 837 -0.35 -18.61 47.38
N ALA A 838 -0.40 -18.48 46.05
CA ALA A 838 0.25 -19.41 45.13
C ALA A 838 1.46 -18.80 44.42
N ARG A 839 2.47 -19.63 44.19
CA ARG A 839 3.67 -19.27 43.42
C ARG A 839 3.45 -19.55 41.94
N MET A 840 4.07 -18.74 41.08
CA MET A 840 4.18 -19.09 39.66
C MET A 840 5.08 -20.32 39.51
N PRO A 841 4.81 -21.23 38.56
CA PRO A 841 5.65 -22.39 38.34
C PRO A 841 7.05 -21.97 37.90
N THR A 842 8.09 -22.57 38.46
CA THR A 842 9.49 -22.30 38.08
C THR A 842 10.06 -23.31 37.10
N GLN A 843 9.24 -24.29 36.69
CA GLN A 843 9.51 -25.34 35.71
C GLN A 843 8.18 -25.70 35.03
N SER A 844 8.23 -26.47 33.93
CA SER A 844 7.02 -26.87 33.22
C SER A 844 6.06 -27.69 34.10
N PRO A 845 4.83 -27.21 34.37
CA PRO A 845 3.85 -27.95 35.17
C PRO A 845 3.29 -29.18 34.45
N VAL A 846 3.57 -29.32 33.14
CA VAL A 846 3.24 -30.55 32.37
C VAL A 846 4.21 -31.68 32.73
N LEU A 847 5.49 -31.34 32.84
CA LEU A 847 6.57 -32.30 33.12
C LEU A 847 6.75 -32.53 34.63
N GLU A 848 6.30 -31.56 35.43
CA GLU A 848 6.28 -31.61 36.90
C GLU A 848 4.85 -31.37 37.42
N PRO A 849 3.91 -32.34 37.30
CA PRO A 849 2.50 -32.14 37.67
C PRO A 849 2.28 -31.73 39.13
N GLY A 850 3.24 -32.03 40.01
CA GLY A 850 3.24 -31.61 41.42
C GLY A 850 3.28 -30.09 41.63
N LEU A 851 3.50 -29.30 40.57
CA LEU A 851 3.49 -27.83 40.61
C LEU A 851 2.09 -27.21 40.53
N GLY A 852 1.01 -28.00 40.63
CA GLY A 852 -0.36 -27.49 40.74
C GLY A 852 -1.13 -27.44 39.43
N LEU A 853 -0.89 -28.40 38.52
CA LEU A 853 -1.61 -28.52 37.27
C LEU A 853 -3.08 -28.95 37.53
N ASN A 854 -4.04 -28.09 37.19
CA ASN A 854 -5.47 -28.39 37.26
C ASN A 854 -5.92 -29.19 36.02
N MET A 855 -6.03 -30.52 36.17
CA MET A 855 -6.44 -31.43 35.10
C MET A 855 -7.92 -31.31 34.72
N ASP A 856 -8.80 -30.94 35.65
CA ASP A 856 -10.22 -30.76 35.36
C ASP A 856 -10.43 -29.57 34.43
N PHE A 857 -9.69 -28.49 34.65
CA PHE A 857 -9.64 -27.35 33.74
C PHE A 857 -9.16 -27.78 32.34
N ILE A 858 -8.04 -28.49 32.24
CA ILE A 858 -7.47 -28.91 30.96
C ILE A 858 -8.46 -29.78 30.18
N ARG A 859 -9.05 -30.79 30.82
CA ARG A 859 -10.01 -31.71 30.19
C ARG A 859 -11.32 -31.04 29.77
N THR A 860 -11.68 -29.94 30.43
CA THR A 860 -12.89 -29.18 30.09
C THR A 860 -12.71 -28.36 28.81
N TRP A 861 -11.49 -27.87 28.55
CA TRP A 861 -11.23 -26.88 27.50
C TRP A 861 -10.35 -27.37 26.35
N LEU A 862 -9.58 -28.43 26.56
CA LEU A 862 -8.83 -29.14 25.53
C LEU A 862 -9.39 -30.56 25.37
N PRO A 863 -9.62 -31.04 24.14
CA PRO A 863 -9.91 -32.45 23.91
C PRO A 863 -8.79 -33.34 24.46
N GLU A 864 -9.15 -34.49 25.06
CA GLU A 864 -8.17 -35.43 25.63
C GLU A 864 -7.08 -35.81 24.61
N SER A 865 -7.46 -36.04 23.35
CA SER A 865 -6.50 -36.38 22.30
C SER A 865 -5.51 -35.26 21.97
N ALA A 866 -5.91 -33.98 22.13
CA ALA A 866 -5.02 -32.84 21.94
C ALA A 866 -4.07 -32.69 23.15
N TRP A 867 -4.59 -32.90 24.35
CA TRP A 867 -3.78 -32.90 25.57
C TRP A 867 -2.68 -33.98 25.53
N GLU A 868 -3.01 -35.21 25.15
CA GLU A 868 -2.03 -36.29 25.06
C GLU A 868 -0.95 -36.01 24.00
N VAL A 869 -1.32 -35.41 22.87
CA VAL A 869 -0.35 -34.95 21.86
C VAL A 869 0.54 -33.86 22.43
N PHE A 870 -0.04 -32.84 23.08
CA PHE A 870 0.71 -31.76 23.70
C PHE A 870 1.72 -32.28 24.72
N LYS A 871 1.27 -33.13 25.65
CA LYS A 871 2.11 -33.74 26.67
C LYS A 871 3.26 -34.55 26.05
N SER A 872 2.96 -35.43 25.09
CA SER A 872 3.97 -36.26 24.42
C SER A 872 5.03 -35.39 23.72
N VAL A 873 4.62 -34.32 23.05
CA VAL A 873 5.54 -33.34 22.43
C VAL A 873 6.45 -32.67 23.47
N ARG A 874 5.91 -32.23 24.60
CA ARG A 874 6.71 -31.61 25.69
C ARG A 874 7.70 -32.61 26.29
N GLU A 875 7.31 -33.87 26.44
CA GLU A 875 8.17 -34.95 26.93
C GLU A 875 9.31 -35.26 25.94
N ASP A 876 9.00 -35.30 24.64
CA ASP A 876 9.98 -35.50 23.57
C ASP A 876 11.03 -34.39 23.53
N GLU A 877 10.62 -33.12 23.60
CA GLU A 877 11.54 -31.98 23.71
C GLU A 877 12.50 -32.14 24.90
N ARG A 878 11.98 -32.52 26.09
CA ARG A 878 12.83 -32.79 27.27
C ARG A 878 13.78 -33.96 27.04
N ASN A 879 13.33 -35.02 26.36
CA ASN A 879 14.16 -36.18 26.07
C ASN A 879 15.31 -35.82 25.12
N ASN A 880 15.08 -34.95 24.14
CA ASN A 880 16.15 -34.44 23.28
C ASN A 880 17.17 -33.59 24.05
N LEU A 881 16.77 -32.86 25.11
CA LEU A 881 17.74 -32.18 25.97
C LEU A 881 18.62 -33.15 26.77
N LYS A 882 18.12 -34.37 27.08
CA LYS A 882 18.93 -35.39 27.78
C LYS A 882 20.12 -35.84 26.93
N SER A 883 19.96 -35.97 25.62
CA SER A 883 21.08 -36.33 24.73
C SER A 883 22.12 -35.22 24.65
N LEU A 884 21.69 -33.94 24.60
CA LEU A 884 22.58 -32.79 24.72
C LEU A 884 23.34 -32.77 26.04
N LYS A 885 22.67 -33.08 27.16
CA LYS A 885 23.27 -33.12 28.50
C LYS A 885 24.32 -34.24 28.67
N GLN A 886 24.28 -35.29 27.85
CA GLN A 886 25.29 -36.36 27.87
C GLN A 886 26.62 -35.93 27.24
N ASN A 887 26.66 -34.82 26.49
CA ASN A 887 27.90 -34.23 26.01
C ASN A 887 28.67 -33.59 27.18
N LYS A 888 29.99 -33.84 27.29
CA LYS A 888 30.85 -33.32 28.36
C LYS A 888 30.81 -31.79 28.49
N GLU A 889 30.62 -31.08 27.38
CA GLU A 889 30.56 -29.61 27.38
C GLU A 889 29.27 -29.07 28.02
N HIS A 890 28.22 -29.90 28.11
CA HIS A 890 26.87 -29.50 28.52
C HIS A 890 26.37 -30.22 29.78
N SER A 891 27.20 -31.09 30.40
CA SER A 891 26.78 -31.95 31.52
C SER A 891 26.29 -31.17 32.74
N ASP A 892 26.87 -30.00 32.97
CA ASP A 892 26.62 -29.19 34.17
C ASP A 892 25.47 -28.19 33.98
N LEU A 893 24.99 -28.00 32.74
CA LEU A 893 23.92 -27.07 32.42
C LEU A 893 22.56 -27.57 32.93
N SER A 894 21.77 -26.68 33.52
CA SER A 894 20.39 -26.94 33.90
C SER A 894 19.50 -27.18 32.68
N TRP A 895 18.31 -27.73 32.89
CA TRP A 895 17.34 -27.90 31.79
C TRP A 895 16.93 -26.57 31.15
N LYS A 896 16.87 -25.48 31.92
CA LYS A 896 16.55 -24.14 31.39
C LYS A 896 17.63 -23.65 30.43
N GLU A 897 18.90 -23.87 30.79
CA GLU A 897 20.05 -23.47 29.97
C GLU A 897 20.16 -24.32 28.69
N LEU A 898 19.99 -25.64 28.80
CA LEU A 898 19.94 -26.52 27.63
C LEU A 898 18.79 -26.17 26.69
N SER A 899 17.61 -25.93 27.25
CA SER A 899 16.44 -25.49 26.48
C SER A 899 16.68 -24.13 25.82
N ALA A 900 17.39 -23.21 26.48
CA ALA A 900 17.72 -21.90 25.92
C ALA A 900 18.63 -21.99 24.69
N ILE A 901 19.57 -22.95 24.65
CA ILE A 901 20.42 -23.22 23.47
C ILE A 901 19.54 -23.62 22.29
N VAL A 902 18.64 -24.59 22.49
CA VAL A 902 17.68 -25.01 21.46
C VAL A 902 16.75 -23.86 21.06
N CYS A 903 16.27 -23.09 22.04
CA CYS A 903 15.41 -21.93 21.77
C CYS A 903 16.10 -20.90 20.88
N GLN A 904 17.35 -20.57 21.18
CA GLN A 904 18.11 -19.60 20.41
C GLN A 904 18.22 -20.03 18.93
N GLU A 905 18.39 -21.32 18.66
CA GLU A 905 18.56 -21.87 17.30
C GLU A 905 17.26 -21.95 16.49
N HIS A 906 16.16 -22.37 17.11
CA HIS A 906 14.94 -22.80 16.42
C HIS A 906 13.76 -21.83 16.57
N TYR A 907 13.80 -20.93 17.55
CA TYR A 907 12.80 -19.89 17.81
C TYR A 907 13.43 -18.51 17.71
#